data_AF-A0A3B4BR44-F1
#
_entry.id   AF-A0A3B4BR44-F1
#
_cell.length_a   1.000
_cell.length_b   1.000
_cell.length_c   1.000
_cell.angle_alpha   90.00
_cell.angle_beta   90.00
_cell.angle_gamma   90.00
#
_symmetry.space_group_name_H-M   'P 1'
#
loop_
_entity.id
_entity.type
_entity.pdbx_description
1 polymer ?
#
loop_
_entity_poly.entity_id
_entity_poly.type
_entity_poly.pdbx_seq_one_letter_code
_entity_poly.pdbx_strand_id
1 'polypeptide(L)'
;MGTKERGEAEGEKEMERRKEKMEEKSEKLRQEILTLSSQLQLAVEEADQQATLVQELHSKLGEQTKKTQEAEQKMLLLEAESQRLRKASENLTEARKRIEILQCESMHQEEELMRLRSQLELQKMEAAVIPQLEGERATLERERESLKATIDSLRAALRKADQLELTNQTLKAELERLGRSLESSRRREEELEAELKESGLELESLSKGRDQAVLEATRLEQEKETCQSELDSQRREQRQREREMARLRQQLESTTSALEHGNQRACSLELQHRRVCQELAQLKETCSQLEELQKENQRLNDLNTESNTQVTSLTQELANERVHSQKLSSEVSQLNQSIEELDAKLKTATTQLQLQTERPKTESEITASASDSDSGAMKDSQPNRQSPVETVSREEENISPVSQMLGSQISLCTSEDTKSPVDKFQSGVSSGERQEPVSERLIYLEKQNSVLKREREVLLSQLDQCQATCVQLREQLNTLQHHSIVLQENCTKLQELNTKLQVEHASLSSQHASILTRCRESEVRCATLEAESKVWQKEREESTVRSEALRRDHERLTALQQRQEAELEELLDKHSQLKSSSRSLEAQYKELEAKHKELMESKAQLEEADRAIQAERERMERAMQQQMEREKELERLKMENERYVNLQKEWIQVQSELMAQVSVLRGEMSSAQLERTKLEGKLNTLKEQNQQLDLNNVRLNSQYQLLTQLKGNMEEENRHLVEQNQTLAKENRALLERSLESRDQHHNQQREYLDKLNELRREKQKLVEKIMDQYRILEPSLPAPKQLKSVKSNWIADRMKKLIKPKGGREGRAQFITAGSIENLADATEAPPSSPAHTQEQDPRSAPVSPLPLRRVSSQGETEEPKVVLRTARRKLGSRHGWALSRGRDSGVSQSFSPGDQRPMPRSRLRTPSSALWEKEQDSSPTPSEEGRGESEDNLTPEHSDVSRVSSGAEDFHSSFDKPMD
;
A
#
# COMPACT_ATOMS: atom_id res chain seq x y z
N MET A 1 -50.12 225.96 -69.54
CA MET A 1 -50.78 227.29 -69.63
C MET A 1 -49.89 228.28 -68.86
N GLY A 2 -49.56 229.50 -69.30
CA GLY A 2 -49.80 230.21 -70.57
C GLY A 2 -49.27 231.67 -70.55
N THR A 3 -49.24 232.35 -71.71
CA THR A 3 -49.30 233.83 -71.96
C THR A 3 -48.31 234.86 -71.34
N LYS A 4 -47.51 235.54 -72.20
CA LYS A 4 -47.38 237.03 -72.51
C LYS A 4 -47.46 238.12 -71.38
N GLU A 5 -46.92 239.37 -71.48
CA GLU A 5 -46.35 240.23 -72.58
C GLU A 5 -45.48 241.43 -72.06
N ARG A 6 -44.67 242.09 -72.95
CA ARG A 6 -43.83 243.35 -72.78
C ARG A 6 -42.62 243.27 -71.78
N GLY A 7 -41.55 244.08 -71.87
CA GLY A 7 -41.04 244.99 -72.94
C GLY A 7 -40.01 246.05 -72.47
N GLU A 8 -38.89 246.22 -73.22
CA GLU A 8 -37.87 247.31 -73.19
C GLU A 8 -36.95 247.50 -71.93
N ALA A 9 -35.68 247.93 -72.00
CA ALA A 9 -34.63 247.83 -73.04
C ALA A 9 -33.22 248.22 -72.46
N GLU A 10 -32.13 247.81 -73.14
CA GLU A 10 -30.73 248.31 -73.02
C GLU A 10 -29.87 247.91 -71.80
N GLY A 11 -30.41 247.17 -70.82
CA GLY A 11 -29.60 246.54 -69.76
C GLY A 11 -28.91 245.20 -70.15
N GLU A 12 -29.14 244.71 -71.38
CA GLU A 12 -29.40 243.28 -71.64
C GLU A 12 -28.46 242.63 -72.68
N LYS A 13 -27.19 243.07 -72.82
CA LYS A 13 -26.34 242.63 -73.96
C LYS A 13 -24.88 242.23 -73.69
N GLU A 14 -24.23 242.70 -72.62
CA GLU A 14 -22.79 242.40 -72.45
C GLU A 14 -22.50 241.19 -71.54
N MET A 15 -23.26 240.98 -70.46
CA MET A 15 -22.92 239.96 -69.44
C MET A 15 -23.99 238.90 -69.15
N GLU A 16 -25.11 238.86 -69.90
CA GLU A 16 -25.71 237.61 -70.36
C GLU A 16 -24.61 236.59 -70.71
N ARG A 17 -23.61 237.01 -71.50
CA ARG A 17 -22.45 236.20 -71.93
C ARG A 17 -21.56 235.65 -70.82
N ARG A 18 -21.66 236.15 -69.57
CA ARG A 18 -20.99 235.57 -68.39
C ARG A 18 -21.91 234.63 -67.61
N LYS A 19 -23.23 234.87 -67.59
CA LYS A 19 -24.22 233.92 -67.07
C LYS A 19 -24.28 232.68 -67.94
N GLU A 20 -24.56 232.85 -69.24
CA GLU A 20 -24.64 231.77 -70.23
C GLU A 20 -23.41 230.84 -70.17
N LYS A 21 -22.20 231.41 -70.18
CA LYS A 21 -20.93 230.64 -70.11
C LYS A 21 -20.62 229.97 -68.75
N MET A 22 -21.44 230.18 -67.72
CA MET A 22 -21.33 229.49 -66.42
C MET A 22 -22.52 228.58 -66.14
N GLU A 23 -23.72 228.93 -66.58
CA GLU A 23 -24.87 228.03 -66.57
C GLU A 23 -24.61 226.84 -67.50
N GLU A 24 -24.15 227.08 -68.74
CA GLU A 24 -23.74 226.03 -69.70
C GLU A 24 -22.62 225.12 -69.14
N LYS A 25 -21.69 225.67 -68.36
CA LYS A 25 -20.66 224.87 -67.66
C LYS A 25 -21.24 224.06 -66.51
N SER A 26 -22.18 224.62 -65.76
CA SER A 26 -22.85 223.93 -64.66
C SER A 26 -23.74 222.78 -65.16
N GLU A 27 -24.38 222.95 -66.32
CA GLU A 27 -25.18 221.91 -66.96
C GLU A 27 -24.32 220.80 -67.55
N LYS A 28 -23.19 221.14 -68.20
CA LYS A 28 -22.22 220.14 -68.67
C LYS A 28 -21.63 219.33 -67.52
N LEU A 29 -21.21 219.96 -66.42
CA LEU A 29 -20.76 219.25 -65.21
C LEU A 29 -21.86 218.37 -64.59
N ARG A 30 -23.12 218.81 -64.58
CA ARG A 30 -24.25 217.98 -64.09
C ARG A 30 -24.50 216.78 -65.01
N GLN A 31 -24.38 216.94 -66.32
CA GLN A 31 -24.52 215.85 -67.29
C GLN A 31 -23.39 214.83 -67.17
N GLU A 32 -22.13 215.27 -67.01
CA GLU A 32 -20.97 214.40 -66.79
C GLU A 32 -21.03 213.63 -65.46
N ILE A 33 -21.53 214.25 -64.38
CA ILE A 33 -21.76 213.57 -63.10
C ILE A 33 -22.85 212.49 -63.22
N LEU A 34 -23.94 212.77 -63.95
CA LEU A 34 -25.03 211.80 -64.16
C LEU A 34 -24.60 210.60 -65.02
N THR A 35 -23.81 210.80 -66.08
CA THR A 35 -23.31 209.69 -66.90
C THR A 35 -22.31 208.82 -66.15
N LEU A 36 -21.39 209.41 -65.38
CA LEU A 36 -20.46 208.66 -64.52
C LEU A 36 -21.19 207.88 -63.43
N SER A 37 -22.21 208.47 -62.78
CA SER A 37 -23.01 207.79 -61.77
C SER A 37 -23.73 206.57 -62.35
N SER A 38 -24.28 206.67 -63.56
CA SER A 38 -24.97 205.56 -64.23
C SER A 38 -24.02 204.43 -64.62
N GLN A 39 -22.79 204.75 -65.03
CA GLN A 39 -21.77 203.74 -65.38
C GLN A 39 -21.27 202.98 -64.14
N LEU A 40 -21.08 203.67 -63.01
CA LEU A 40 -20.66 203.04 -61.76
C LEU A 40 -21.71 202.04 -61.24
N GLN A 41 -22.99 202.37 -61.40
CA GLN A 41 -24.11 201.56 -60.89
C GLN A 41 -24.24 200.22 -61.63
N LEU A 42 -24.12 200.22 -62.96
CA LEU A 42 -24.10 198.99 -63.78
C LEU A 42 -22.92 198.07 -63.41
N ALA A 43 -21.73 198.64 -63.17
CA ALA A 43 -20.54 197.86 -62.80
C ALA A 43 -20.67 197.15 -61.43
N VAL A 44 -21.49 197.68 -60.51
CA VAL A 44 -21.82 197.01 -59.24
C VAL A 44 -22.82 195.87 -59.48
N GLU A 45 -23.86 196.10 -60.28
CA GLU A 45 -24.87 195.09 -60.59
C GLU A 45 -24.29 193.87 -61.35
N GLU A 46 -23.29 194.07 -62.21
CA GLU A 46 -22.55 192.99 -62.86
C GLU A 46 -21.65 192.20 -61.87
N ALA A 47 -21.08 192.87 -60.86
CA ALA A 47 -20.24 192.22 -59.86
C ALA A 47 -21.04 191.33 -58.91
N ASP A 48 -22.22 191.77 -58.47
CA ASP A 48 -23.12 190.97 -57.60
C ASP A 48 -23.67 189.73 -58.33
N GLN A 49 -23.94 189.82 -59.64
CA GLN A 49 -24.31 188.68 -60.47
C GLN A 49 -23.18 187.64 -60.59
N GLN A 50 -21.91 188.08 -60.67
CA GLN A 50 -20.77 187.16 -60.66
C GLN A 50 -20.57 186.51 -59.28
N ALA A 51 -20.72 187.27 -58.19
CA ALA A 51 -20.57 186.77 -56.82
C ALA A 51 -21.60 185.67 -56.47
N THR A 52 -22.86 185.88 -56.85
CA THR A 52 -23.95 184.90 -56.63
C THR A 52 -23.73 183.62 -57.44
N LEU A 53 -23.34 183.71 -58.71
CA LEU A 53 -23.06 182.54 -59.56
C LEU A 53 -21.86 181.72 -59.03
N VAL A 54 -20.84 182.37 -58.48
CA VAL A 54 -19.72 181.69 -57.81
C VAL A 54 -20.16 180.94 -56.55
N GLN A 55 -21.08 181.49 -55.74
CA GLN A 55 -21.64 180.78 -54.59
C GLN A 55 -22.45 179.55 -55.00
N GLU A 56 -23.29 179.64 -56.05
CA GLU A 56 -24.03 178.49 -56.57
C GLU A 56 -23.11 177.35 -57.02
N LEU A 57 -22.00 177.66 -57.71
CA LEU A 57 -21.04 176.65 -58.16
C LEU A 57 -20.33 175.98 -56.98
N HIS A 58 -19.96 176.74 -55.94
CA HIS A 58 -19.39 176.16 -54.72
C HIS A 58 -20.38 175.26 -53.99
N SER A 59 -21.67 175.65 -53.89
CA SER A 59 -22.72 174.81 -53.30
C SER A 59 -22.91 173.50 -54.08
N LYS A 60 -22.98 173.56 -55.41
CA LYS A 60 -23.12 172.38 -56.29
C LYS A 60 -21.90 171.45 -56.19
N LEU A 61 -20.69 172.00 -56.09
CA LEU A 61 -19.46 171.21 -55.86
C LEU A 61 -19.43 170.57 -54.45
N GLY A 62 -19.90 171.30 -53.43
CA GLY A 62 -20.07 170.81 -52.06
C GLY A 62 -21.11 169.69 -51.93
N GLU A 63 -22.13 169.68 -52.78
CA GLU A 63 -23.06 168.53 -52.88
C GLU A 63 -22.43 167.33 -53.58
N GLN A 64 -21.73 167.54 -54.70
CA GLN A 64 -21.11 166.44 -55.45
C GLN A 64 -20.04 165.72 -54.60
N THR A 65 -19.20 166.47 -53.88
CA THR A 65 -18.18 165.90 -52.99
C THR A 65 -18.77 165.11 -51.82
N LYS A 66 -19.95 165.49 -51.30
CA LYS A 66 -20.70 164.66 -50.33
C LYS A 66 -21.24 163.38 -50.97
N LYS A 67 -21.83 163.49 -52.17
CA LYS A 67 -22.38 162.35 -52.93
C LYS A 67 -21.31 161.31 -53.29
N THR A 68 -20.07 161.74 -53.61
CA THR A 68 -18.95 160.80 -53.81
C THR A 68 -18.49 160.14 -52.51
N GLN A 69 -18.32 160.90 -51.42
CA GLN A 69 -17.94 160.34 -50.11
C GLN A 69 -18.97 159.33 -49.58
N GLU A 70 -20.26 159.60 -49.77
CA GLU A 70 -21.32 158.65 -49.46
C GLU A 70 -21.23 157.36 -50.31
N ALA A 71 -20.87 157.47 -51.59
CA ALA A 71 -20.70 156.32 -52.47
C ALA A 71 -19.47 155.48 -52.11
N GLU A 72 -18.37 156.12 -51.73
CA GLU A 72 -17.15 155.47 -51.23
C GLU A 72 -17.42 154.71 -49.91
N GLN A 73 -18.15 155.31 -48.97
CA GLN A 73 -18.57 154.63 -47.74
C GLN A 73 -19.47 153.42 -48.02
N LYS A 74 -20.42 153.54 -48.96
CA LYS A 74 -21.28 152.42 -49.38
C LYS A 74 -20.46 151.31 -50.07
N MET A 75 -19.45 151.67 -50.87
CA MET A 75 -18.52 150.71 -51.49
C MET A 75 -17.72 149.93 -50.44
N LEU A 76 -17.10 150.61 -49.47
CA LEU A 76 -16.31 149.98 -48.41
C LEU A 76 -17.15 149.04 -47.52
N LEU A 77 -18.42 149.39 -47.26
CA LEU A 77 -19.35 148.49 -46.57
C LEU A 77 -19.66 147.23 -47.39
N LEU A 78 -19.96 147.38 -48.68
CA LEU A 78 -20.20 146.26 -49.59
C LEU A 78 -18.96 145.38 -49.79
N GLU A 79 -17.74 145.95 -49.79
CA GLU A 79 -16.50 145.18 -49.79
C GLU A 79 -16.30 144.39 -48.49
N ALA A 80 -16.55 145.01 -47.33
CA ALA A 80 -16.48 144.34 -46.05
C ALA A 80 -17.53 143.21 -45.92
N GLU A 81 -18.75 143.41 -46.44
CA GLU A 81 -19.78 142.37 -46.54
C GLU A 81 -19.38 141.27 -47.53
N SER A 82 -18.84 141.62 -48.69
CA SER A 82 -18.30 140.66 -49.67
C SER A 82 -17.18 139.81 -49.07
N GLN A 83 -16.28 140.39 -48.27
CA GLN A 83 -15.23 139.66 -47.55
C GLN A 83 -15.81 138.76 -46.44
N ARG A 84 -16.83 139.21 -45.69
CA ARG A 84 -17.54 138.37 -44.72
C ARG A 84 -18.24 137.18 -45.40
N LEU A 85 -18.88 137.40 -46.54
CA LEU A 85 -19.58 136.36 -47.31
C LEU A 85 -18.61 135.34 -47.92
N ARG A 86 -17.42 135.76 -48.40
CA ARG A 86 -16.36 134.81 -48.81
C ARG A 86 -15.92 133.92 -47.65
N LYS A 87 -15.60 134.51 -46.49
CA LYS A 87 -15.22 133.76 -45.27
C LYS A 87 -16.34 132.83 -44.78
N ALA A 88 -17.59 133.26 -44.86
CA ALA A 88 -18.74 132.39 -44.55
C ALA A 88 -18.85 131.22 -45.53
N SER A 89 -18.64 131.45 -46.84
CA SER A 89 -18.61 130.39 -47.87
C SER A 89 -17.45 129.41 -47.66
N GLU A 90 -16.25 129.92 -47.40
CA GLU A 90 -15.05 129.14 -47.06
C GLU A 90 -15.33 128.23 -45.86
N ASN A 91 -15.79 128.79 -44.73
CA ASN A 91 -16.19 128.05 -43.54
C ASN A 91 -17.28 126.99 -43.83
N LEU A 92 -18.25 127.29 -44.70
CA LEU A 92 -19.28 126.32 -45.11
C LEU A 92 -18.71 125.20 -46.00
N THR A 93 -17.72 125.47 -46.84
CA THR A 93 -17.03 124.40 -47.60
C THR A 93 -16.14 123.53 -46.71
N GLU A 94 -15.49 124.10 -45.69
CA GLU A 94 -14.79 123.30 -44.69
C GLU A 94 -15.76 122.45 -43.85
N ALA A 95 -16.88 123.02 -43.43
CA ALA A 95 -17.92 122.29 -42.70
C ALA A 95 -18.47 121.12 -43.52
N ARG A 96 -18.71 121.32 -44.83
CA ARG A 96 -19.11 120.23 -45.75
C ARG A 96 -18.06 119.12 -45.83
N LYS A 97 -16.77 119.46 -46.01
CA LYS A 97 -15.68 118.47 -46.02
C LYS A 97 -15.56 117.70 -44.69
N ARG A 98 -15.75 118.38 -43.56
CA ARG A 98 -15.78 117.75 -42.23
C ARG A 98 -16.96 116.78 -42.09
N ILE A 99 -18.14 117.15 -42.58
CA ILE A 99 -19.32 116.27 -42.62
C ILE A 99 -19.09 115.06 -43.53
N GLU A 100 -18.50 115.26 -44.71
CA GLU A 100 -18.20 114.19 -45.68
C GLU A 100 -17.19 113.17 -45.12
N ILE A 101 -16.14 113.63 -44.43
CA ILE A 101 -15.21 112.75 -43.70
C ILE A 101 -15.93 111.98 -42.59
N LEU A 102 -16.73 112.65 -41.75
CA LEU A 102 -17.51 112.01 -40.68
C LEU A 102 -18.55 111.01 -41.23
N GLN A 103 -19.09 111.23 -42.44
CA GLN A 103 -19.97 110.28 -43.11
C GLN A 103 -19.20 109.03 -43.58
N CYS A 104 -18.02 109.18 -44.18
CA CYS A 104 -17.15 108.04 -44.51
C CYS A 104 -16.72 107.25 -43.27
N GLU A 105 -16.38 107.94 -42.17
CA GLU A 105 -16.07 107.32 -40.88
C GLU A 105 -17.28 106.58 -40.29
N SER A 106 -18.49 107.13 -40.36
CA SER A 106 -19.73 106.47 -39.92
C SER A 106 -20.03 105.21 -40.74
N MET A 107 -19.96 105.29 -42.07
CA MET A 107 -20.18 104.13 -42.95
C MET A 107 -19.18 103.01 -42.66
N HIS A 108 -17.90 103.35 -42.45
CA HIS A 108 -16.88 102.36 -42.11
C HIS A 108 -17.13 101.72 -40.73
N GLN A 109 -17.55 102.50 -39.73
CA GLN A 109 -17.95 101.99 -38.42
C GLN A 109 -19.18 101.06 -38.51
N GLU A 110 -20.13 101.35 -39.40
CA GLU A 110 -21.29 100.49 -39.65
C GLU A 110 -20.89 99.16 -40.31
N GLU A 111 -19.98 99.18 -41.30
CA GLU A 111 -19.40 97.97 -41.91
C GLU A 111 -18.64 97.11 -40.88
N GLU A 112 -17.81 97.74 -40.04
CA GLU A 112 -17.10 97.05 -38.95
C GLU A 112 -18.06 96.45 -37.92
N LEU A 113 -19.10 97.19 -37.51
CA LEU A 113 -20.13 96.68 -36.61
C LEU A 113 -20.89 95.49 -37.20
N MET A 114 -21.19 95.49 -38.50
CA MET A 114 -21.83 94.36 -39.17
C MET A 114 -20.89 93.16 -39.30
N ARG A 115 -19.61 93.37 -39.62
CA ARG A 115 -18.58 92.32 -39.63
C ARG A 115 -18.40 91.69 -38.25
N LEU A 116 -18.32 92.50 -37.20
CA LEU A 116 -18.18 92.05 -35.82
C LEU A 116 -19.45 91.33 -35.31
N ARG A 117 -20.65 91.78 -35.69
CA ARG A 117 -21.91 91.05 -35.41
C ARG A 117 -21.90 89.66 -36.03
N SER A 118 -21.55 89.55 -37.32
CA SER A 118 -21.49 88.25 -38.02
C SER A 118 -20.45 87.30 -37.40
N GLN A 119 -19.27 87.81 -37.01
CA GLN A 119 -18.26 87.00 -36.30
C GLN A 119 -18.74 86.56 -34.90
N LEU A 120 -19.42 87.44 -34.17
CA LEU A 120 -19.99 87.14 -32.85
C LEU A 120 -21.20 86.19 -32.94
N GLU A 121 -21.94 86.18 -34.05
CA GLU A 121 -22.97 85.18 -34.35
C GLU A 121 -22.36 83.82 -34.70
N LEU A 122 -21.31 83.78 -35.53
CA LEU A 122 -20.54 82.55 -35.78
C LEU A 122 -20.03 81.94 -34.47
N GLN A 123 -19.34 82.74 -33.64
CA GLN A 123 -18.81 82.31 -32.35
C GLN A 123 -19.90 81.84 -31.38
N LYS A 124 -21.11 82.41 -31.42
CA LYS A 124 -22.26 81.90 -30.66
C LYS A 124 -22.73 80.53 -31.13
N MET A 125 -22.72 80.27 -32.44
CA MET A 125 -23.09 78.97 -32.99
C MET A 125 -22.01 77.92 -32.68
N GLU A 126 -20.73 78.26 -32.85
CA GLU A 126 -19.60 77.41 -32.44
C GLU A 126 -19.68 77.06 -30.94
N ALA A 127 -19.87 78.06 -30.08
CA ALA A 127 -20.01 77.88 -28.64
C ALA A 127 -21.29 77.15 -28.20
N ALA A 128 -22.29 76.99 -29.09
CA ALA A 128 -23.48 76.16 -28.84
C ALA A 128 -23.30 74.72 -29.36
N VAL A 129 -22.64 74.53 -30.50
CA VAL A 129 -22.44 73.22 -31.14
C VAL A 129 -21.35 72.41 -30.44
N ILE A 130 -20.25 73.04 -30.00
CA ILE A 130 -19.16 72.35 -29.28
C ILE A 130 -19.68 71.58 -28.05
N PRO A 131 -20.38 72.19 -27.07
CA PRO A 131 -20.87 71.46 -25.89
C PRO A 131 -21.97 70.43 -26.21
N GLN A 132 -22.67 70.56 -27.33
CA GLN A 132 -23.60 69.52 -27.81
C GLN A 132 -22.83 68.28 -28.29
N LEU A 133 -21.82 68.47 -29.16
CA LEU A 133 -20.98 67.37 -29.66
C LEU A 133 -20.11 66.74 -28.55
N GLU A 134 -19.65 67.53 -27.57
CA GLU A 134 -18.99 67.00 -26.37
C GLU A 134 -19.95 66.19 -25.49
N GLY A 135 -21.21 66.62 -25.38
CA GLY A 135 -22.28 65.89 -24.71
C GLY A 135 -22.59 64.55 -25.37
N GLU A 136 -22.80 64.55 -26.69
CA GLU A 136 -23.04 63.36 -27.51
C GLU A 136 -21.85 62.38 -27.48
N ARG A 137 -20.62 62.90 -27.61
CA ARG A 137 -19.40 62.10 -27.44
C ARG A 137 -19.35 61.49 -26.05
N ALA A 138 -19.65 62.24 -25.00
CA ALA A 138 -19.64 61.73 -23.64
C ALA A 138 -20.74 60.66 -23.40
N THR A 139 -21.90 60.74 -24.06
CA THR A 139 -22.89 59.64 -24.03
C THR A 139 -22.39 58.40 -24.76
N LEU A 140 -21.83 58.55 -25.96
CA LEU A 140 -21.27 57.43 -26.74
C LEU A 140 -20.06 56.78 -26.04
N GLU A 141 -19.23 57.54 -25.30
CA GLU A 141 -18.12 57.00 -24.52
C GLU A 141 -18.62 56.18 -23.31
N ARG A 142 -19.67 56.64 -22.62
CA ARG A 142 -20.34 55.87 -21.54
C ARG A 142 -21.02 54.60 -22.08
N GLU A 143 -21.67 54.67 -23.23
CA GLU A 143 -22.28 53.50 -23.90
C GLU A 143 -21.20 52.49 -24.32
N ARG A 144 -20.12 52.96 -24.94
CA ARG A 144 -18.94 52.13 -25.27
C ARG A 144 -18.36 51.45 -24.03
N GLU A 145 -18.32 52.13 -22.90
CA GLU A 145 -17.80 51.58 -21.64
C GLU A 145 -18.78 50.60 -20.96
N SER A 146 -20.09 50.85 -21.02
CA SER A 146 -21.09 49.88 -20.57
C SER A 146 -21.08 48.61 -21.45
N LEU A 147 -20.93 48.76 -22.77
CA LEU A 147 -20.78 47.64 -23.71
C LEU A 147 -19.48 46.86 -23.48
N LYS A 148 -18.36 47.53 -23.18
CA LYS A 148 -17.13 46.83 -22.74
C LYS A 148 -17.38 46.04 -21.46
N ALA A 149 -18.04 46.62 -20.46
CA ALA A 149 -18.35 45.94 -19.22
C ALA A 149 -19.30 44.74 -19.40
N THR A 150 -20.27 44.80 -20.33
CA THR A 150 -21.11 43.63 -20.66
C THR A 150 -20.33 42.57 -21.46
N ILE A 151 -19.44 42.96 -22.37
CA ILE A 151 -18.56 42.02 -23.08
C ILE A 151 -17.62 41.30 -22.10
N ASP A 152 -17.03 42.01 -21.13
CA ASP A 152 -16.13 41.41 -20.15
C ASP A 152 -16.87 40.59 -19.08
N SER A 153 -18.12 40.93 -18.74
CA SER A 153 -18.97 40.06 -17.90
C SER A 153 -19.42 38.80 -18.65
N LEU A 154 -19.74 38.89 -19.95
CA LEU A 154 -20.00 37.73 -20.80
C LEU A 154 -18.76 36.83 -20.98
N ARG A 155 -17.57 37.41 -21.16
CA ARG A 155 -16.29 36.67 -21.15
C ARG A 155 -16.00 36.02 -19.80
N ALA A 156 -16.42 36.63 -18.69
CA ALA A 156 -16.31 36.02 -17.36
C ALA A 156 -17.35 34.91 -17.14
N ALA A 157 -18.54 35.02 -17.73
CA ALA A 157 -19.56 33.97 -17.74
C ALA A 157 -19.13 32.78 -18.62
N LEU A 158 -18.55 33.02 -19.80
CA LEU A 158 -18.01 31.98 -20.68
C LEU A 158 -16.93 31.16 -19.96
N ARG A 159 -15.91 31.81 -19.39
CA ARG A 159 -14.87 31.10 -18.60
C ARG A 159 -15.43 30.29 -17.42
N LYS A 160 -16.56 30.70 -16.85
CA LYS A 160 -17.27 29.91 -15.83
C LYS A 160 -18.03 28.73 -16.42
N ALA A 161 -18.59 28.86 -17.62
CA ALA A 161 -19.17 27.74 -18.37
C ALA A 161 -18.07 26.73 -18.74
N ASP A 162 -16.96 27.16 -19.32
CA ASP A 162 -15.79 26.33 -19.66
C ASP A 162 -15.30 25.55 -18.41
N GLN A 163 -15.15 26.23 -17.28
CA GLN A 163 -14.76 25.62 -16.00
C GLN A 163 -15.80 24.61 -15.49
N LEU A 164 -17.10 24.90 -15.65
CA LEU A 164 -18.17 23.98 -15.27
C LEU A 164 -18.23 22.76 -16.19
N GLU A 165 -17.99 22.93 -17.50
CA GLU A 165 -17.88 21.82 -18.45
C GLU A 165 -16.70 20.90 -18.11
N LEU A 166 -15.53 21.47 -17.79
CA LEU A 166 -14.39 20.69 -17.29
C LEU A 166 -14.74 19.92 -16.01
N THR A 167 -15.41 20.53 -15.02
CA THR A 167 -15.84 19.79 -13.81
C THR A 167 -16.90 18.71 -14.12
N ASN A 168 -17.75 18.90 -15.14
CA ASN A 168 -18.68 17.87 -15.59
C ASN A 168 -17.95 16.72 -16.31
N GLN A 169 -16.86 17.01 -17.03
CA GLN A 169 -16.03 15.99 -17.66
C GLN A 169 -15.26 15.17 -16.61
N THR A 170 -14.69 15.80 -15.58
CA THR A 170 -14.04 15.06 -14.48
C THR A 170 -15.04 14.22 -13.69
N LEU A 171 -16.21 14.76 -13.35
CA LEU A 171 -17.27 14.01 -12.66
C LEU A 171 -17.79 12.82 -13.49
N LYS A 172 -17.89 12.96 -14.82
CA LYS A 172 -18.21 11.83 -15.71
C LYS A 172 -17.13 10.74 -15.67
N ALA A 173 -15.85 11.12 -15.77
CA ALA A 173 -14.75 10.17 -15.69
C ALA A 173 -14.68 9.46 -14.32
N GLU A 174 -14.99 10.17 -13.23
CA GLU A 174 -15.13 9.60 -11.89
C GLU A 174 -16.32 8.64 -11.77
N LEU A 175 -17.49 9.00 -12.30
CA LEU A 175 -18.66 8.12 -12.35
C LEU A 175 -18.38 6.83 -13.15
N GLU A 176 -17.71 6.93 -14.30
CA GLU A 176 -17.28 5.74 -15.05
C GLU A 176 -16.24 4.91 -14.28
N ARG A 177 -15.28 5.54 -13.60
CA ARG A 177 -14.28 4.84 -12.77
C ARG A 177 -14.95 4.11 -11.62
N LEU A 178 -15.92 4.74 -10.95
CA LEU A 178 -16.72 4.13 -9.89
C LEU A 178 -17.63 3.02 -10.44
N GLY A 179 -18.20 3.18 -11.63
CA GLY A 179 -18.95 2.13 -12.34
C GLY A 179 -18.09 0.89 -12.59
N ARG A 180 -16.93 1.05 -13.24
CA ARG A 180 -15.96 -0.04 -13.45
C ARG A 180 -15.52 -0.70 -12.13
N SER A 181 -15.32 0.11 -11.08
CA SER A 181 -14.96 -0.37 -9.75
C SER A 181 -16.08 -1.22 -9.13
N LEU A 182 -17.33 -0.76 -9.21
CA LEU A 182 -18.51 -1.44 -8.70
C LEU A 182 -18.80 -2.72 -9.47
N GLU A 183 -18.69 -2.72 -10.80
CA GLU A 183 -18.74 -3.94 -11.60
C GLU A 183 -17.63 -4.93 -11.21
N SER A 184 -16.41 -4.46 -10.93
CA SER A 184 -15.33 -5.34 -10.47
C SER A 184 -15.58 -5.89 -9.06
N SER A 185 -16.27 -5.14 -8.20
CA SER A 185 -16.70 -5.62 -6.88
C SER A 185 -17.79 -6.68 -7.03
N ARG A 186 -18.76 -6.44 -7.93
CA ARG A 186 -19.84 -7.38 -8.23
C ARG A 186 -19.33 -8.67 -8.88
N ARG A 187 -18.36 -8.61 -9.79
CA ARG A 187 -17.73 -9.83 -10.35
C ARG A 187 -17.08 -10.68 -9.25
N ARG A 188 -16.36 -10.05 -8.32
CA ARG A 188 -15.81 -10.74 -7.14
C ARG A 188 -16.88 -11.29 -6.19
N GLU A 189 -18.03 -10.60 -6.06
CA GLU A 189 -19.18 -11.09 -5.30
C GLU A 189 -19.81 -12.31 -5.97
N GLU A 190 -19.96 -12.29 -7.30
CA GLU A 190 -20.45 -13.42 -8.12
C GLU A 190 -19.45 -14.61 -8.14
N GLU A 191 -18.14 -14.34 -8.10
CA GLU A 191 -17.05 -15.32 -7.94
C GLU A 191 -17.06 -15.97 -6.55
N LEU A 192 -17.11 -15.18 -5.46
CA LEU A 192 -17.22 -15.68 -4.08
C LEU A 192 -18.54 -16.44 -3.84
N GLU A 193 -19.62 -16.03 -4.50
CA GLU A 193 -20.87 -16.79 -4.52
C GLU A 193 -20.73 -18.15 -5.20
N ALA A 194 -19.85 -18.29 -6.20
CA ALA A 194 -19.55 -19.58 -6.85
C ALA A 194 -18.69 -20.46 -5.94
N GLU A 195 -17.60 -19.92 -5.36
CA GLU A 195 -16.75 -20.63 -4.39
C GLU A 195 -17.56 -21.15 -3.18
N LEU A 196 -18.54 -20.36 -2.70
CA LEU A 196 -19.45 -20.78 -1.62
C LEU A 196 -20.38 -21.95 -2.03
N LYS A 197 -20.80 -21.99 -3.30
CA LYS A 197 -21.64 -23.08 -3.84
C LYS A 197 -20.81 -24.35 -4.07
N GLU A 198 -19.59 -24.21 -4.60
CA GLU A 198 -18.66 -25.32 -4.82
C GLU A 198 -18.23 -25.95 -3.49
N SER A 199 -17.76 -25.16 -2.52
CA SER A 199 -17.42 -25.65 -1.18
C SER A 199 -18.65 -26.23 -0.44
N GLY A 200 -19.86 -25.74 -0.69
CA GLY A 200 -21.10 -26.37 -0.24
C GLY A 200 -21.31 -27.78 -0.82
N LEU A 201 -21.07 -27.96 -2.12
CA LEU A 201 -21.14 -29.27 -2.79
C LEU A 201 -20.03 -30.21 -2.32
N GLU A 202 -18.82 -29.71 -2.05
CA GLU A 202 -17.74 -30.48 -1.44
C GLU A 202 -18.11 -30.96 -0.02
N LEU A 203 -18.67 -30.08 0.82
CA LEU A 203 -19.14 -30.46 2.16
C LEU A 203 -20.27 -31.49 2.11
N GLU A 204 -21.20 -31.38 1.16
CA GLU A 204 -22.20 -32.42 0.90
C GLU A 204 -21.56 -33.75 0.48
N SER A 205 -20.57 -33.71 -0.42
CA SER A 205 -19.84 -34.89 -0.89
C SER A 205 -19.08 -35.59 0.24
N LEU A 206 -18.38 -34.81 1.07
CA LEU A 206 -17.66 -35.29 2.25
C LEU A 206 -18.62 -35.83 3.33
N SER A 207 -19.81 -35.24 3.51
CA SER A 207 -20.83 -35.84 4.40
C SER A 207 -21.31 -37.18 3.85
N LYS A 208 -21.63 -37.26 2.55
CA LYS A 208 -22.06 -38.53 1.91
C LYS A 208 -20.97 -39.61 2.03
N GLY A 209 -19.71 -39.26 1.83
CA GLY A 209 -18.56 -40.15 2.03
C GLY A 209 -18.36 -40.58 3.49
N ARG A 210 -18.50 -39.66 4.46
CA ARG A 210 -18.50 -39.97 5.90
C ARG A 210 -19.62 -40.96 6.24
N ASP A 211 -20.83 -40.70 5.74
CA ASP A 211 -22.01 -41.48 6.08
C ASP A 211 -21.94 -42.89 5.45
N GLN A 212 -21.34 -43.01 4.26
CA GLN A 212 -20.94 -44.31 3.67
C GLN A 212 -19.89 -45.03 4.54
N ALA A 213 -18.82 -44.36 4.95
CA ALA A 213 -17.78 -44.95 5.80
C ALA A 213 -18.30 -45.40 7.17
N VAL A 214 -19.31 -44.71 7.73
CA VAL A 214 -20.02 -45.15 8.95
C VAL A 214 -20.86 -46.40 8.69
N LEU A 215 -21.56 -46.49 7.55
CA LEU A 215 -22.28 -47.70 7.17
C LEU A 215 -21.33 -48.89 6.97
N GLU A 216 -20.20 -48.69 6.30
CA GLU A 216 -19.16 -49.72 6.12
C GLU A 216 -18.55 -50.15 7.46
N ALA A 217 -18.28 -49.20 8.38
CA ALA A 217 -17.79 -49.51 9.72
C ALA A 217 -18.80 -50.37 10.51
N THR A 218 -20.09 -49.99 10.54
CA THR A 218 -21.12 -50.78 11.24
C THR A 218 -21.33 -52.17 10.61
N ARG A 219 -21.14 -52.31 9.29
CA ARG A 219 -21.14 -53.62 8.62
C ARG A 219 -19.93 -54.47 9.04
N LEU A 220 -18.73 -53.90 9.05
CA LEU A 220 -17.50 -54.60 9.47
C LEU A 220 -17.54 -54.99 10.95
N GLU A 221 -18.22 -54.20 11.79
CA GLU A 221 -18.49 -54.56 13.19
C GLU A 221 -19.43 -55.77 13.30
N GLN A 222 -20.50 -55.83 12.49
CA GLN A 222 -21.38 -57.01 12.43
C GLN A 222 -20.64 -58.26 11.92
N GLU A 223 -19.85 -58.15 10.85
CA GLU A 223 -19.05 -59.27 10.31
C GLU A 223 -18.00 -59.77 11.32
N LYS A 224 -17.41 -58.86 12.11
CA LYS A 224 -16.53 -59.18 13.24
C LYS A 224 -17.29 -59.88 14.38
N GLU A 225 -18.50 -59.45 14.73
CA GLU A 225 -19.33 -60.10 15.75
C GLU A 225 -19.74 -61.52 15.32
N THR A 226 -20.11 -61.73 14.05
CA THR A 226 -20.41 -63.08 13.54
C THR A 226 -19.17 -63.97 13.62
N CYS A 227 -18.01 -63.50 13.17
CA CYS A 227 -16.74 -64.25 13.27
C CYS A 227 -16.36 -64.59 14.73
N GLN A 228 -16.59 -63.68 15.68
CA GLN A 228 -16.38 -63.95 17.10
C GLN A 228 -17.35 -65.02 17.63
N SER A 229 -18.62 -64.99 17.21
CA SER A 229 -19.61 -65.99 17.60
C SER A 229 -19.27 -67.39 17.07
N GLU A 230 -18.74 -67.48 15.84
CA GLU A 230 -18.27 -68.71 15.21
C GLU A 230 -17.03 -69.26 15.91
N LEU A 231 -16.02 -68.41 16.19
CA LEU A 231 -14.83 -68.81 16.95
C LEU A 231 -15.19 -69.35 18.34
N ASP A 232 -16.13 -68.72 19.04
CA ASP A 232 -16.62 -69.23 20.32
C ASP A 232 -17.48 -70.49 20.19
N SER A 233 -18.17 -70.70 19.05
CA SER A 233 -18.81 -71.99 18.75
C SER A 233 -17.77 -73.09 18.56
N GLN A 234 -16.77 -72.87 17.69
CA GLN A 234 -15.65 -73.81 17.48
C GLN A 234 -14.91 -74.12 18.78
N ARG A 235 -14.69 -73.14 19.66
CA ARG A 235 -14.13 -73.35 21.01
C ARG A 235 -15.02 -74.19 21.92
N ARG A 236 -16.36 -74.11 21.81
CA ARG A 236 -17.30 -74.99 22.54
C ARG A 236 -17.22 -76.42 22.01
N GLU A 237 -17.24 -76.59 20.69
CA GLU A 237 -17.11 -77.90 20.04
C GLU A 237 -15.75 -78.56 20.32
N GLN A 238 -14.64 -77.81 20.24
CA GLN A 238 -13.31 -78.32 20.55
C GLN A 238 -13.27 -78.86 21.99
N ARG A 239 -13.77 -78.10 22.97
CA ARG A 239 -13.89 -78.55 24.36
C ARG A 239 -14.83 -79.75 24.51
N GLN A 240 -15.77 -79.99 23.60
CA GLN A 240 -16.58 -81.21 23.59
C GLN A 240 -15.78 -82.39 23.02
N ARG A 241 -15.14 -82.23 21.86
CA ARG A 241 -14.25 -83.24 21.24
C ARG A 241 -13.11 -83.63 22.18
N GLU A 242 -12.55 -82.70 22.94
CA GLU A 242 -11.53 -82.96 23.98
C GLU A 242 -12.06 -83.84 25.12
N ARG A 243 -13.30 -83.59 25.61
CA ARG A 243 -13.95 -84.42 26.63
C ARG A 243 -14.30 -85.81 26.09
N GLU A 244 -14.72 -85.92 24.83
CA GLU A 244 -15.01 -87.19 24.16
C GLU A 244 -13.72 -87.99 23.94
N MET A 245 -12.64 -87.35 23.48
CA MET A 245 -11.30 -87.95 23.41
C MET A 245 -10.78 -88.38 24.78
N ALA A 246 -11.05 -87.63 25.86
CA ALA A 246 -10.69 -88.03 27.22
C ALA A 246 -11.48 -89.27 27.69
N ARG A 247 -12.79 -89.33 27.43
CA ARG A 247 -13.63 -90.51 27.70
C ARG A 247 -13.16 -91.73 26.90
N LEU A 248 -12.85 -91.56 25.61
CA LEU A 248 -12.38 -92.63 24.74
C LEU A 248 -11.00 -93.15 25.16
N ARG A 249 -10.08 -92.27 25.61
CA ARG A 249 -8.81 -92.70 26.23
C ARG A 249 -9.04 -93.48 27.52
N GLN A 250 -9.88 -93.00 28.43
CA GLN A 250 -10.22 -93.72 29.66
C GLN A 250 -10.88 -95.09 29.37
N GLN A 251 -11.74 -95.17 28.35
CA GLN A 251 -12.31 -96.44 27.88
C GLN A 251 -11.24 -97.36 27.29
N LEU A 252 -10.30 -96.84 26.50
CA LEU A 252 -9.17 -97.59 25.98
C LEU A 252 -8.31 -98.13 27.13
N GLU A 253 -7.90 -97.29 28.09
CA GLU A 253 -7.12 -97.67 29.27
C GLU A 253 -7.84 -98.72 30.14
N SER A 254 -9.17 -98.63 30.27
CA SER A 254 -9.99 -99.64 30.97
C SER A 254 -10.11 -100.96 30.21
N THR A 255 -10.06 -100.94 28.88
CA THR A 255 -10.14 -102.15 28.05
C THR A 255 -8.76 -102.79 27.84
N THR A 256 -7.67 -102.01 27.75
CA THR A 256 -6.31 -102.56 27.74
C THR A 256 -5.98 -103.20 29.09
N SER A 257 -6.26 -102.55 30.22
CA SER A 257 -6.05 -103.17 31.55
C SER A 257 -6.93 -104.41 31.78
N ALA A 258 -8.18 -104.43 31.29
CA ALA A 258 -9.01 -105.63 31.31
C ALA A 258 -8.45 -106.76 30.42
N LEU A 259 -7.92 -106.44 29.24
CA LEU A 259 -7.26 -107.38 28.34
C LEU A 259 -5.90 -107.86 28.90
N GLU A 260 -5.13 -107.01 29.56
CA GLU A 260 -3.90 -107.37 30.26
C GLU A 260 -4.18 -108.36 31.40
N HIS A 261 -5.21 -108.11 32.23
CA HIS A 261 -5.67 -109.08 33.21
C HIS A 261 -6.23 -110.36 32.58
N GLY A 262 -6.88 -110.26 31.41
CA GLY A 262 -7.31 -111.40 30.61
C GLY A 262 -6.11 -112.26 30.14
N ASN A 263 -5.08 -111.62 29.61
CA ASN A 263 -3.84 -112.24 29.14
C ASN A 263 -3.04 -112.84 30.31
N GLN A 264 -2.94 -112.15 31.45
CA GLN A 264 -2.33 -112.69 32.68
C GLN A 264 -3.04 -113.98 33.13
N ARG A 265 -4.38 -114.00 33.10
CA ARG A 265 -5.16 -115.22 33.38
C ARG A 265 -4.92 -116.30 32.32
N ALA A 266 -4.94 -115.95 31.04
CA ALA A 266 -4.68 -116.88 29.94
C ALA A 266 -3.29 -117.54 30.07
N CYS A 267 -2.22 -116.76 30.27
CA CYS A 267 -0.88 -117.29 30.52
C CYS A 267 -0.80 -118.17 31.77
N SER A 268 -1.54 -117.84 32.84
CA SER A 268 -1.61 -118.70 34.03
C SER A 268 -2.32 -120.04 33.76
N LEU A 269 -3.38 -120.03 32.95
CA LEU A 269 -4.12 -121.21 32.51
C LEU A 269 -3.33 -122.04 31.50
N GLU A 270 -2.58 -121.42 30.58
CA GLU A 270 -1.63 -122.11 29.70
C GLU A 270 -0.53 -122.82 30.49
N LEU A 271 -0.02 -122.17 31.54
CA LEU A 271 1.03 -122.75 32.38
C LEU A 271 0.49 -123.91 33.24
N GLN A 272 -0.76 -123.82 33.72
CA GLN A 272 -1.47 -124.95 34.33
C GLN A 272 -1.73 -126.07 33.32
N HIS A 273 -2.21 -125.75 32.12
CA HIS A 273 -2.45 -126.73 31.05
C HIS A 273 -1.16 -127.43 30.63
N ARG A 274 -0.02 -126.73 30.53
CA ARG A 274 1.29 -127.33 30.27
C ARG A 274 1.70 -128.31 31.38
N ARG A 275 1.43 -128.01 32.66
CA ARG A 275 1.65 -128.95 33.77
C ARG A 275 0.74 -130.18 33.65
N VAL A 276 -0.55 -129.99 33.39
CA VAL A 276 -1.49 -131.11 33.17
C VAL A 276 -1.10 -131.94 31.95
N CYS A 277 -0.56 -131.35 30.88
CA CYS A 277 0.01 -132.11 29.76
C CYS A 277 1.26 -132.91 30.15
N GLN A 278 2.11 -132.40 31.05
CA GLN A 278 3.27 -133.13 31.58
C GLN A 278 2.83 -134.28 32.50
N GLU A 279 1.86 -134.04 33.38
CA GLU A 279 1.23 -135.05 34.24
C GLU A 279 0.54 -136.14 33.39
N LEU A 280 -0.17 -135.77 32.32
CA LEU A 280 -0.77 -136.72 31.37
C LEU A 280 0.26 -137.48 30.54
N ALA A 281 1.43 -136.89 30.25
CA ALA A 281 2.53 -137.60 29.60
C ALA A 281 3.15 -138.63 30.54
N GLN A 282 3.45 -138.24 31.79
CA GLN A 282 3.94 -139.14 32.84
C GLN A 282 2.95 -140.28 33.12
N LEU A 283 1.65 -139.98 33.19
CA LEU A 283 0.62 -141.01 33.34
C LEU A 283 0.60 -141.96 32.15
N LYS A 284 0.70 -141.47 30.91
CA LYS A 284 0.83 -142.33 29.71
C LYS A 284 2.09 -143.20 29.76
N GLU A 285 3.23 -142.65 30.18
CA GLU A 285 4.48 -143.42 30.36
C GLU A 285 4.29 -144.54 31.39
N THR A 286 3.65 -144.26 32.53
CA THR A 286 3.32 -145.30 33.52
C THR A 286 2.29 -146.31 33.01
N CYS A 287 1.34 -145.91 32.15
CA CYS A 287 0.42 -146.85 31.49
C CYS A 287 1.15 -147.76 30.49
N SER A 288 2.09 -147.24 29.70
CA SER A 288 2.93 -148.09 28.83
C SER A 288 3.82 -149.03 29.64
N GLN A 289 4.38 -148.60 30.76
CA GLN A 289 5.15 -149.46 31.67
C GLN A 289 4.26 -150.56 32.28
N LEU A 290 3.00 -150.24 32.65
CA LEU A 290 2.04 -151.24 33.12
C LEU A 290 1.62 -152.21 32.00
N GLU A 291 1.45 -151.74 30.76
CA GLU A 291 1.21 -152.61 29.61
C GLU A 291 2.41 -153.51 29.29
N GLU A 292 3.64 -153.01 29.41
CA GLU A 292 4.87 -153.78 29.23
C GLU A 292 5.00 -154.85 30.32
N LEU A 293 4.83 -154.48 31.60
CA LEU A 293 4.76 -155.42 32.71
C LEU A 293 3.62 -156.43 32.57
N GLN A 294 2.48 -156.04 31.99
CA GLN A 294 1.37 -156.96 31.71
C GLN A 294 1.70 -157.93 30.56
N LYS A 295 2.40 -157.48 29.52
CA LYS A 295 2.92 -158.33 28.42
C LYS A 295 4.03 -159.26 28.92
N GLU A 296 4.87 -158.83 29.85
CA GLU A 296 5.86 -159.68 30.52
C GLU A 296 5.20 -160.70 31.46
N ASN A 297 4.17 -160.30 32.22
CA ASN A 297 3.40 -161.22 33.06
C ASN A 297 2.67 -162.27 32.20
N GLN A 298 2.12 -161.86 31.04
CA GLN A 298 1.59 -162.78 30.03
C GLN A 298 2.66 -163.76 29.54
N ARG A 299 3.82 -163.29 29.04
CA ARG A 299 4.92 -164.16 28.61
C ARG A 299 5.40 -165.12 29.70
N LEU A 300 5.49 -164.67 30.96
CA LEU A 300 5.85 -165.51 32.10
C LEU A 300 4.77 -166.54 32.41
N ASN A 301 3.50 -166.19 32.25
CA ASN A 301 2.38 -167.12 32.39
C ASN A 301 2.32 -168.12 31.22
N ASP A 302 2.63 -167.69 29.99
CA ASP A 302 2.71 -168.54 28.80
C ASP A 302 3.86 -169.56 28.97
N LEU A 303 5.07 -169.12 29.33
CA LEU A 303 6.21 -169.97 29.73
C LEU A 303 5.87 -170.90 30.92
N ASN A 304 5.03 -170.45 31.85
CA ASN A 304 4.51 -171.28 32.93
C ASN A 304 3.54 -172.34 32.40
N THR A 305 2.69 -172.04 31.40
CA THR A 305 1.87 -173.06 30.73
C THR A 305 2.70 -174.01 29.85
N GLU A 306 3.77 -173.55 29.22
CA GLU A 306 4.72 -174.39 28.47
C GLU A 306 5.45 -175.36 29.40
N SER A 307 5.99 -174.87 30.53
CA SER A 307 6.63 -175.74 31.52
C SER A 307 5.64 -176.67 32.22
N ASN A 308 4.41 -176.23 32.52
CA ASN A 308 3.36 -177.13 33.02
C ASN A 308 2.93 -178.17 31.98
N THR A 309 2.84 -177.82 30.69
CA THR A 309 2.49 -178.81 29.64
C THR A 309 3.62 -179.81 29.40
N GLN A 310 4.89 -179.36 29.41
CA GLN A 310 6.06 -180.26 29.43
C GLN A 310 6.03 -181.20 30.65
N VAL A 311 5.76 -180.67 31.86
CA VAL A 311 5.58 -181.49 33.06
C VAL A 311 4.43 -182.49 32.89
N THR A 312 3.28 -182.09 32.31
CA THR A 312 2.19 -183.04 32.06
C THR A 312 2.59 -184.12 31.06
N SER A 313 3.32 -183.80 29.98
CA SER A 313 3.84 -184.79 29.03
C SER A 313 4.73 -185.81 29.73
N LEU A 314 5.73 -185.34 30.49
CA LEU A 314 6.62 -186.20 31.25
C LEU A 314 5.88 -187.06 32.29
N THR A 315 4.84 -186.54 32.95
CA THR A 315 4.00 -187.36 33.84
C THR A 315 3.11 -188.36 33.10
N GLN A 316 2.72 -188.07 31.85
CA GLN A 316 1.93 -188.96 31.01
C GLN A 316 2.80 -190.04 30.37
N GLU A 317 4.04 -189.74 29.99
CA GLU A 317 5.08 -190.69 29.61
C GLU A 317 5.41 -191.63 30.78
N LEU A 318 5.62 -191.09 31.99
CA LEU A 318 5.79 -191.88 33.22
C LEU A 318 4.55 -192.73 33.54
N ALA A 319 3.34 -192.24 33.24
CA ALA A 319 2.11 -193.03 33.38
C ALA A 319 2.02 -194.15 32.34
N ASN A 320 2.47 -193.90 31.10
CA ASN A 320 2.52 -194.90 30.04
C ASN A 320 3.55 -196.01 30.36
N GLU A 321 4.74 -195.67 30.87
CA GLU A 321 5.71 -196.67 31.36
C GLU A 321 5.16 -197.47 32.56
N ARG A 322 4.42 -196.82 33.48
CA ARG A 322 3.74 -197.51 34.59
C ARG A 322 2.67 -198.47 34.09
N VAL A 323 1.89 -198.11 33.07
CA VAL A 323 0.91 -198.99 32.41
C VAL A 323 1.61 -200.14 31.66
N HIS A 324 2.76 -199.89 31.03
CA HIS A 324 3.56 -200.94 30.38
C HIS A 324 4.12 -201.93 31.42
N SER A 325 4.67 -201.41 32.53
CA SER A 325 5.13 -202.21 33.67
C SER A 325 4.00 -203.01 34.33
N GLN A 326 2.80 -202.44 34.43
CA GLN A 326 1.63 -203.15 34.97
C GLN A 326 1.13 -204.26 34.03
N LYS A 327 1.27 -204.12 32.71
CA LYS A 327 0.94 -205.20 31.75
C LYS A 327 1.89 -206.39 31.93
N LEU A 328 3.20 -206.14 31.93
CA LEU A 328 4.22 -207.16 32.21
C LEU A 328 4.01 -207.82 33.59
N SER A 329 3.67 -207.03 34.61
CA SER A 329 3.27 -207.56 35.93
C SER A 329 2.03 -208.46 35.86
N SER A 330 1.04 -208.14 35.03
CA SER A 330 -0.18 -208.92 34.90
C SER A 330 0.04 -210.24 34.15
N GLU A 331 0.96 -210.29 33.20
CA GLU A 331 1.37 -211.52 32.49
C GLU A 331 2.14 -212.46 33.44
N VAL A 332 3.02 -211.92 34.28
CA VAL A 332 3.64 -212.66 35.39
C VAL A 332 2.59 -213.16 36.40
N SER A 333 1.54 -212.40 36.68
CA SER A 333 0.43 -212.87 37.54
C SER A 333 -0.40 -213.99 36.89
N GLN A 334 -0.67 -213.94 35.60
CA GLN A 334 -1.42 -214.99 34.88
C GLN A 334 -0.64 -216.32 34.87
N LEU A 335 0.67 -216.28 34.65
CA LEU A 335 1.53 -217.46 34.75
C LEU A 335 1.51 -218.07 36.15
N ASN A 336 1.56 -217.26 37.22
CA ASN A 336 1.44 -217.75 38.59
C ASN A 336 0.04 -218.32 38.91
N GLN A 337 -1.05 -217.68 38.48
CA GLN A 337 -2.41 -218.18 38.69
C GLN A 337 -2.65 -219.55 38.04
N SER A 338 -2.05 -219.80 36.86
CA SER A 338 -2.11 -221.11 36.21
C SER A 338 -1.44 -222.24 37.01
N ILE A 339 -0.47 -221.89 37.86
CA ILE A 339 0.23 -222.83 38.76
C ILE A 339 -0.60 -223.04 40.05
N GLU A 340 -1.17 -221.96 40.62
CA GLU A 340 -2.03 -222.02 41.81
C GLU A 340 -3.33 -222.80 41.55
N GLU A 341 -3.93 -222.69 40.37
CA GLU A 341 -5.13 -223.45 39.97
C GLU A 341 -4.93 -224.96 39.89
N LEU A 342 -3.69 -225.43 39.67
CA LEU A 342 -3.31 -226.84 39.69
C LEU A 342 -2.97 -227.31 41.11
N ASP A 343 -2.29 -226.47 41.90
CA ASP A 343 -1.89 -226.79 43.27
C ASP A 343 -3.08 -226.86 44.24
N ALA A 344 -4.10 -226.01 44.06
CA ALA A 344 -5.33 -226.04 44.86
C ALA A 344 -6.17 -227.32 44.65
N LYS A 345 -6.22 -227.85 43.43
CA LYS A 345 -7.03 -229.04 43.08
C LYS A 345 -6.37 -230.36 43.52
N LEU A 346 -5.08 -230.36 43.85
CA LEU A 346 -4.35 -231.54 44.37
C LEU A 346 -4.45 -231.69 45.91
N LYS A 347 -4.81 -230.62 46.63
CA LYS A 347 -4.66 -230.55 48.11
C LYS A 347 -5.93 -230.79 48.93
N THR A 348 -7.09 -230.92 48.28
CA THR A 348 -8.32 -231.47 48.91
C THR A 348 -8.57 -232.95 48.56
N ALA A 349 -7.69 -233.56 47.74
CA ALA A 349 -7.63 -234.99 47.47
C ALA A 349 -6.20 -235.38 47.03
N THR A 350 -5.18 -235.36 47.90
CA THR A 350 -4.80 -236.51 48.77
C THR A 350 -4.83 -237.92 48.13
N THR A 351 -4.61 -238.03 46.81
CA THR A 351 -4.07 -239.26 46.19
C THR A 351 -2.97 -238.96 45.18
N GLN A 352 -1.81 -239.59 45.38
CA GLN A 352 -0.64 -239.67 44.48
C GLN A 352 0.24 -238.39 44.39
N LEU A 353 1.57 -238.58 44.28
CA LEU A 353 2.60 -237.59 44.68
C LEU A 353 3.92 -237.75 43.87
N GLN A 354 4.34 -236.72 43.15
CA GLN A 354 5.70 -236.49 42.58
C GLN A 354 5.84 -234.97 42.26
N LEU A 355 6.98 -234.26 42.44
CA LEU A 355 8.30 -234.32 41.76
C LEU A 355 8.19 -233.94 40.25
N GLN A 356 9.04 -233.10 39.60
CA GLN A 356 10.36 -232.54 39.96
C GLN A 356 10.89 -231.45 38.95
N THR A 357 11.97 -230.71 39.31
CA THR A 357 13.14 -230.34 38.43
C THR A 357 13.22 -229.09 37.48
N GLU A 358 14.13 -228.15 37.84
CA GLU A 358 15.20 -227.41 37.10
C GLU A 358 15.06 -226.40 35.88
N ARG A 359 15.70 -225.22 36.07
CA ARG A 359 16.64 -224.43 35.18
C ARG A 359 16.06 -223.61 33.95
N PRO A 360 16.85 -223.07 32.95
CA PRO A 360 17.24 -221.63 32.95
C PRO A 360 17.24 -220.83 31.59
N LYS A 361 17.65 -219.53 31.64
CA LYS A 361 18.47 -218.73 30.64
C LYS A 361 17.87 -217.91 29.44
N THR A 362 18.62 -216.85 29.09
CA THR A 362 18.93 -216.20 27.75
C THR A 362 17.99 -215.21 26.98
N GLU A 363 18.60 -214.12 26.47
CA GLU A 363 18.52 -213.39 25.15
C GLU A 363 17.20 -212.70 24.64
N SER A 364 17.18 -211.66 23.75
CA SER A 364 18.23 -210.73 23.18
C SER A 364 17.68 -209.42 22.49
N GLU A 365 18.57 -208.42 22.28
CA GLU A 365 18.72 -207.51 21.10
C GLU A 365 17.74 -206.35 20.68
N ILE A 366 18.19 -205.57 19.66
CA ILE A 366 17.45 -204.91 18.52
C ILE A 366 17.43 -203.34 18.39
N THR A 367 18.40 -202.80 17.59
CA THR A 367 18.33 -201.67 16.60
C THR A 367 17.88 -200.22 16.98
N ALA A 368 17.95 -199.17 16.12
CA ALA A 368 18.95 -198.66 15.14
C ALA A 368 18.48 -197.30 14.50
N SER A 369 19.40 -196.52 13.90
CA SER A 369 19.18 -195.36 12.97
C SER A 369 18.33 -194.17 13.51
N ALA A 370 18.08 -193.03 12.83
CA ALA A 370 18.45 -192.47 11.50
C ALA A 370 18.65 -190.92 11.58
N SER A 371 18.68 -190.19 10.44
CA SER A 371 18.92 -188.72 10.38
C SER A 371 17.85 -187.90 9.61
N ASP A 372 17.90 -186.58 9.81
CA ASP A 372 17.43 -185.46 8.95
C ASP A 372 15.93 -185.14 8.76
N SER A 373 15.69 -183.88 8.32
CA SER A 373 14.52 -183.31 7.60
C SER A 373 13.40 -182.55 8.37
N ASP A 374 13.66 -181.25 8.61
CA ASP A 374 12.94 -180.08 8.04
C ASP A 374 11.39 -179.93 8.13
N SER A 375 10.92 -178.85 8.79
CA SER A 375 10.07 -177.75 8.21
C SER A 375 9.37 -176.87 9.27
N GLY A 376 9.23 -175.54 9.03
CA GLY A 376 8.20 -174.71 9.72
C GLY A 376 8.54 -173.32 10.32
N ALA A 377 8.76 -172.31 9.46
CA ALA A 377 8.31 -170.89 9.63
C ALA A 377 8.79 -169.93 10.77
N MET A 378 9.34 -168.78 10.29
CA MET A 378 9.10 -167.38 10.75
C MET A 378 9.76 -166.74 12.00
N LYS A 379 10.76 -165.89 11.69
CA LYS A 379 10.83 -164.41 11.90
C LYS A 379 11.59 -163.78 13.08
N ASP A 380 12.28 -162.71 12.67
CA ASP A 380 12.72 -161.47 13.35
C ASP A 380 13.61 -161.57 14.62
N SER A 381 14.78 -160.92 14.54
CA SER A 381 15.69 -160.71 15.68
C SER A 381 16.60 -159.51 15.42
N GLN A 382 16.55 -158.52 16.30
CA GLN A 382 17.48 -157.39 16.34
C GLN A 382 17.46 -156.76 17.74
N PRO A 383 18.59 -156.30 18.26
CA PRO A 383 18.51 -155.17 19.18
C PRO A 383 19.64 -154.14 19.05
N ASN A 384 19.36 -153.00 19.70
CA ASN A 384 20.32 -152.06 20.29
C ASN A 384 21.01 -151.03 19.37
N ARG A 385 21.15 -149.81 19.89
CA ARG A 385 21.72 -148.65 19.19
C ARG A 385 22.31 -147.66 20.20
N GLN A 386 23.52 -147.17 19.94
CA GLN A 386 24.19 -146.14 20.74
C GLN A 386 24.25 -144.79 19.99
N SER A 387 24.59 -143.76 20.76
CA SER A 387 24.87 -142.38 20.37
C SER A 387 26.40 -142.14 20.21
N PRO A 388 26.92 -140.92 19.99
CA PRO A 388 26.51 -139.80 19.13
C PRO A 388 27.70 -139.33 18.22
N VAL A 389 27.70 -138.04 17.80
CA VAL A 389 28.87 -137.21 17.39
C VAL A 389 29.26 -137.12 15.89
N GLU A 390 28.92 -135.96 15.32
CA GLU A 390 29.68 -135.03 14.46
C GLU A 390 30.33 -135.37 13.09
N THR A 391 30.17 -134.37 12.19
CA THR A 391 31.08 -133.86 11.14
C THR A 391 31.33 -134.59 9.81
N VAL A 392 30.67 -134.04 8.77
CA VAL A 392 31.26 -133.48 7.53
C VAL A 392 31.93 -134.43 6.50
N SER A 393 31.47 -134.28 5.23
CA SER A 393 32.10 -134.72 3.97
C SER A 393 32.15 -136.25 3.71
N ARG A 394 32.10 -136.76 2.47
CA ARG A 394 31.77 -136.22 1.12
C ARG A 394 31.70 -137.39 0.11
N GLU A 395 31.08 -137.16 -1.04
CA GLU A 395 31.14 -137.99 -2.28
C GLU A 395 30.37 -139.34 -2.32
N GLU A 396 30.21 -139.80 -3.57
CA GLU A 396 29.60 -141.05 -4.09
C GLU A 396 28.12 -141.31 -3.69
N GLU A 397 27.14 -141.22 -4.59
CA GLU A 397 26.91 -141.88 -5.90
C GLU A 397 26.62 -143.39 -5.85
N ASN A 398 25.35 -143.75 -6.14
CA ASN A 398 24.96 -144.95 -6.90
C ASN A 398 25.16 -146.30 -6.10
N ILE A 399 24.64 -147.51 -6.41
CA ILE A 399 24.09 -148.15 -7.62
C ILE A 399 22.97 -149.17 -7.24
N SER A 400 21.82 -149.16 -7.94
CA SER A 400 20.90 -150.32 -8.18
C SER A 400 20.45 -151.12 -6.92
N PRO A 401 20.21 -152.47 -6.84
CA PRO A 401 20.16 -153.60 -7.82
C PRO A 401 18.82 -153.69 -8.61
N VAL A 402 18.63 -154.38 -9.75
CA VAL A 402 19.05 -155.70 -10.29
C VAL A 402 18.43 -156.92 -9.59
N SER A 403 17.64 -157.73 -10.32
CA SER A 403 17.46 -159.17 -10.06
C SER A 403 16.77 -159.95 -11.21
N GLN A 404 17.57 -160.67 -11.99
CA GLN A 404 17.33 -161.95 -12.68
C GLN A 404 18.68 -162.32 -13.34
N MET A 405 19.49 -163.30 -12.91
CA MET A 405 19.31 -164.50 -12.05
C MET A 405 18.30 -165.49 -12.66
N LEU A 406 18.59 -166.77 -12.96
CA LEU A 406 19.79 -167.63 -12.79
C LEU A 406 20.00 -168.46 -14.10
N GLY A 407 21.00 -169.32 -14.31
CA GLY A 407 22.01 -169.87 -13.40
C GLY A 407 22.97 -170.87 -14.08
N SER A 408 23.46 -171.86 -13.33
CA SER A 408 24.44 -172.90 -13.74
C SER A 408 24.30 -174.12 -12.80
N GLN A 409 25.04 -175.24 -12.88
CA GLN A 409 26.28 -175.63 -13.60
C GLN A 409 26.28 -177.17 -13.82
N ILE A 410 27.46 -177.84 -13.84
CA ILE A 410 27.68 -179.32 -13.78
C ILE A 410 27.28 -180.08 -15.07
N SER A 411 27.91 -181.19 -15.51
CA SER A 411 29.31 -181.69 -15.45
C SER A 411 29.48 -182.92 -16.38
N LEU A 412 30.72 -183.28 -16.72
CA LEU A 412 31.24 -184.60 -17.17
C LEU A 412 30.40 -185.52 -18.11
N CYS A 413 30.90 -185.76 -19.34
CA CYS A 413 31.57 -187.01 -19.79
C CYS A 413 31.46 -187.28 -21.31
N THR A 414 32.61 -187.59 -21.94
CA THR A 414 32.83 -188.46 -23.13
C THR A 414 31.99 -188.28 -24.42
N SER A 415 32.55 -188.31 -25.63
CA SER A 415 33.97 -188.42 -26.06
C SER A 415 34.09 -188.05 -27.55
N GLU A 416 35.31 -187.73 -27.98
CA GLU A 416 35.65 -187.41 -29.37
C GLU A 416 36.01 -188.67 -30.22
N ASP A 417 36.39 -188.40 -31.48
CA ASP A 417 37.41 -189.11 -32.27
C ASP A 417 37.13 -190.30 -33.25
N THR A 418 37.41 -189.97 -34.53
CA THR A 418 38.18 -190.71 -35.55
C THR A 418 37.73 -192.06 -36.18
N LYS A 419 37.35 -191.96 -37.46
CA LYS A 419 38.04 -192.56 -38.64
C LYS A 419 38.73 -193.95 -38.54
N SER A 420 38.03 -194.99 -39.04
CA SER A 420 38.57 -196.20 -39.74
C SER A 420 39.56 -197.13 -38.96
N PRO A 421 40.07 -198.28 -39.50
CA PRO A 421 39.77 -199.03 -40.74
C PRO A 421 39.61 -200.60 -40.61
N VAL A 422 38.98 -201.23 -41.63
CA VAL A 422 39.35 -202.51 -42.33
C VAL A 422 39.63 -203.85 -41.58
N ASP A 423 38.97 -204.94 -42.07
CA ASP A 423 39.44 -206.35 -42.32
C ASP A 423 38.89 -207.63 -41.58
N LYS A 424 38.53 -208.63 -42.41
CA LYS A 424 38.61 -210.14 -42.34
C LYS A 424 37.77 -211.08 -41.42
N PHE A 425 36.96 -211.92 -42.10
CA PHE A 425 36.81 -213.42 -42.07
C PHE A 425 36.58 -214.26 -40.78
N GLN A 426 35.54 -215.14 -40.83
CA GLN A 426 35.55 -216.64 -40.69
C GLN A 426 34.08 -217.20 -40.68
N SER A 427 33.74 -218.51 -40.69
CA SER A 427 34.15 -219.71 -41.48
C SER A 427 33.32 -220.98 -41.09
N GLY A 428 33.24 -222.01 -41.95
CA GLY A 428 32.67 -223.38 -41.66
C GLY A 428 31.28 -223.68 -42.27
N VAL A 429 30.97 -224.69 -43.13
CA VAL A 429 31.49 -226.05 -43.52
C VAL A 429 31.10 -227.17 -42.54
N SER A 430 30.59 -228.37 -42.90
CA SER A 430 30.35 -229.11 -44.19
C SER A 430 28.83 -229.47 -44.37
N SER A 431 28.25 -230.53 -44.99
CA SER A 431 28.57 -231.81 -45.73
C SER A 431 27.27 -232.34 -46.42
N GLY A 432 27.19 -233.34 -47.32
CA GLY A 432 28.18 -234.16 -48.05
C GLY A 432 27.67 -235.61 -48.40
N GLU A 433 27.60 -235.99 -49.69
CA GLU A 433 27.33 -237.35 -50.27
C GLU A 433 25.92 -237.98 -50.04
N ARG A 434 25.36 -238.95 -50.81
CA ARG A 434 25.63 -239.72 -52.08
C ARG A 434 24.27 -240.34 -52.59
N GLN A 435 24.05 -241.01 -53.74
CA GLN A 435 24.83 -241.31 -54.97
C GLN A 435 23.95 -241.39 -56.26
N GLU A 436 23.35 -242.56 -56.58
CA GLU A 436 22.89 -243.04 -57.92
C GLU A 436 21.78 -244.12 -57.76
N PRO A 437 21.04 -244.58 -58.82
CA PRO A 437 21.25 -244.45 -60.28
C PRO A 437 20.14 -243.69 -61.04
N VAL A 438 20.42 -242.92 -62.11
CA VAL A 438 20.67 -243.43 -63.49
C VAL A 438 19.53 -244.35 -63.94
N SER A 439 18.40 -243.81 -64.42
CA SER A 439 18.33 -243.32 -65.81
C SER A 439 18.08 -241.80 -65.98
N GLU A 440 17.64 -241.09 -64.93
CA GLU A 440 17.09 -239.72 -65.01
C GLU A 440 18.10 -238.58 -65.32
N ARG A 441 19.34 -238.89 -65.71
CA ARG A 441 20.50 -237.99 -65.64
C ARG A 441 20.37 -236.68 -66.45
N LEU A 442 19.47 -236.62 -67.44
CA LEU A 442 19.23 -235.41 -68.23
C LEU A 442 18.31 -234.39 -67.53
N ILE A 443 17.32 -234.85 -66.75
CA ILE A 443 16.26 -234.00 -66.16
C ILE A 443 16.79 -233.14 -64.98
N TYR A 444 17.90 -233.55 -64.38
CA TYR A 444 18.51 -232.84 -63.25
C TYR A 444 19.09 -231.47 -63.64
N LEU A 445 19.68 -231.35 -64.82
CA LEU A 445 20.44 -230.16 -65.24
C LEU A 445 19.55 -228.93 -65.51
N GLU A 446 18.34 -229.12 -66.07
CA GLU A 446 17.40 -228.02 -66.27
C GLU A 446 16.89 -227.45 -64.93
N LYS A 447 16.61 -228.32 -63.95
CA LYS A 447 16.09 -227.90 -62.64
C LYS A 447 17.11 -227.04 -61.89
N GLN A 448 18.39 -227.41 -61.90
CA GLN A 448 19.45 -226.68 -61.20
C GLN A 448 19.65 -225.25 -61.77
N ASN A 449 19.52 -225.07 -63.08
CA ASN A 449 19.59 -223.75 -63.73
C ASN A 449 18.43 -222.82 -63.28
N SER A 450 17.28 -223.38 -62.90
CA SER A 450 16.14 -222.58 -62.40
C SER A 450 16.31 -222.07 -60.96
N VAL A 451 17.16 -222.70 -60.15
CA VAL A 451 17.38 -222.30 -58.74
C VAL A 451 18.27 -221.06 -58.68
N LEU A 452 19.43 -221.10 -59.34
CA LEU A 452 20.42 -220.01 -59.38
C LEU A 452 19.84 -218.67 -59.89
N LYS A 453 18.78 -218.69 -60.71
CA LYS A 453 18.09 -217.48 -61.18
C LYS A 453 17.31 -216.78 -60.06
N ARG A 454 16.62 -217.55 -59.21
CA ARG A 454 15.84 -217.02 -58.07
C ARG A 454 16.75 -216.42 -56.98
N GLU A 455 17.91 -217.05 -56.73
CA GLU A 455 18.91 -216.53 -55.80
C GLU A 455 19.44 -215.15 -56.23
N ARG A 456 19.66 -214.96 -57.55
CA ARG A 456 20.03 -213.66 -58.12
C ARG A 456 18.93 -212.60 -57.95
N GLU A 457 17.66 -212.98 -58.11
CA GLU A 457 16.52 -212.07 -57.94
C GLU A 457 16.37 -211.61 -56.47
N VAL A 458 16.61 -212.49 -55.50
CA VAL A 458 16.61 -212.18 -54.06
C VAL A 458 17.75 -211.22 -53.66
N LEU A 459 18.95 -211.38 -54.23
CA LEU A 459 20.07 -210.49 -53.93
C LEU A 459 19.88 -209.07 -54.49
N LEU A 460 19.13 -208.92 -55.59
CA LEU A 460 18.80 -207.60 -56.15
C LEU A 460 17.80 -206.84 -55.26
N SER A 461 16.74 -207.50 -54.77
CA SER A 461 15.76 -206.82 -53.92
C SER A 461 16.33 -206.36 -52.57
N GLN A 462 17.32 -207.08 -52.02
CA GLN A 462 18.06 -206.66 -50.82
C GLN A 462 18.94 -205.42 -51.08
N LEU A 463 19.50 -205.29 -52.30
CA LEU A 463 20.27 -204.11 -52.69
C LEU A 463 19.37 -202.87 -52.83
N ASP A 464 18.24 -203.02 -53.53
CA ASP A 464 17.25 -201.95 -53.72
C ASP A 464 16.72 -201.43 -52.36
N GLN A 465 16.46 -202.33 -51.42
CA GLN A 465 15.96 -201.97 -50.08
C GLN A 465 17.01 -201.21 -49.25
N CYS A 466 18.29 -201.58 -49.34
CA CYS A 466 19.40 -200.81 -48.75
C CYS A 466 19.60 -199.44 -49.43
N GLN A 467 19.33 -199.35 -50.74
CA GLN A 467 19.48 -198.10 -51.49
C GLN A 467 18.37 -197.09 -51.13
N ALA A 468 17.14 -197.57 -50.86
CA ALA A 468 16.02 -196.73 -50.43
C ALA A 468 16.25 -196.06 -49.06
N THR A 469 16.76 -196.79 -48.06
CA THR A 469 17.04 -196.22 -46.72
C THR A 469 18.13 -195.14 -46.76
N CYS A 470 19.11 -195.29 -47.66
CA CYS A 470 20.16 -194.28 -47.90
C CYS A 470 19.63 -192.97 -48.51
N VAL A 471 18.48 -192.98 -49.19
CA VAL A 471 17.83 -191.76 -49.72
C VAL A 471 17.12 -191.01 -48.61
N GLN A 472 16.30 -191.70 -47.80
CA GLN A 472 15.54 -191.08 -46.70
C GLN A 472 16.44 -190.35 -45.70
N LEU A 473 17.60 -190.92 -45.35
CA LEU A 473 18.57 -190.28 -44.46
C LEU A 473 19.21 -189.01 -45.05
N ARG A 474 19.36 -188.92 -46.38
CA ARG A 474 19.81 -187.70 -47.06
C ARG A 474 18.73 -186.62 -47.09
N GLU A 475 17.47 -186.99 -47.28
CA GLU A 475 16.34 -186.05 -47.22
C GLU A 475 16.20 -185.44 -45.81
N GLN A 476 16.35 -186.25 -44.76
CA GLN A 476 16.40 -185.76 -43.38
C GLN A 476 17.58 -184.81 -43.13
N LEU A 477 18.79 -185.14 -43.61
CA LEU A 477 19.95 -184.25 -43.50
C LEU A 477 19.72 -182.90 -44.21
N ASN A 478 19.17 -182.93 -45.43
CA ASN A 478 18.90 -181.74 -46.24
C ASN A 478 17.85 -180.82 -45.57
N THR A 479 16.79 -181.40 -44.99
CA THR A 479 15.77 -180.61 -44.27
C THR A 479 16.34 -179.95 -43.01
N LEU A 480 17.20 -180.63 -42.24
CA LEU A 480 17.88 -180.02 -41.09
C LEU A 480 18.84 -178.89 -41.49
N GLN A 481 19.58 -179.05 -42.60
CA GLN A 481 20.41 -177.97 -43.15
C GLN A 481 19.58 -176.75 -43.55
N HIS A 482 18.42 -176.96 -44.18
CA HIS A 482 17.52 -175.85 -44.55
C HIS A 482 16.98 -175.11 -43.32
N HIS A 483 16.57 -175.82 -42.26
CA HIS A 483 16.12 -175.18 -41.00
C HIS A 483 17.23 -174.35 -40.35
N SER A 484 18.48 -174.81 -40.39
CA SER A 484 19.64 -174.05 -39.89
C SER A 484 19.84 -172.74 -40.65
N ILE A 485 19.74 -172.78 -41.99
CA ILE A 485 19.85 -171.58 -42.84
C ILE A 485 18.71 -170.59 -42.55
N VAL A 486 17.46 -171.06 -42.44
CA VAL A 486 16.30 -170.20 -42.14
C VAL A 486 16.41 -169.55 -40.75
N LEU A 487 16.94 -170.27 -39.75
CA LEU A 487 17.24 -169.68 -38.43
C LEU A 487 18.34 -168.61 -38.53
N GLN A 488 19.42 -168.87 -39.27
CA GLN A 488 20.50 -167.91 -39.47
C GLN A 488 20.01 -166.63 -40.18
N GLU A 489 19.17 -166.77 -41.20
CA GLU A 489 18.50 -165.63 -41.86
C GLU A 489 17.59 -164.84 -40.92
N ASN A 490 16.88 -165.51 -40.00
CA ASN A 490 15.99 -164.82 -39.07
C ASN A 490 16.79 -164.05 -38.01
N CYS A 491 17.94 -164.57 -37.57
CA CYS A 491 18.87 -163.85 -36.71
C CYS A 491 19.44 -162.59 -37.41
N THR A 492 19.83 -162.66 -38.69
CA THR A 492 20.33 -161.46 -39.40
C THR A 492 19.23 -160.42 -39.61
N LYS A 493 18.00 -160.84 -39.98
CA LYS A 493 16.83 -159.95 -40.10
C LYS A 493 16.52 -159.21 -38.78
N LEU A 494 16.58 -159.91 -37.64
CA LEU A 494 16.41 -159.30 -36.31
C LEU A 494 17.55 -158.33 -35.96
N GLN A 495 18.79 -158.67 -36.30
CA GLN A 495 19.94 -157.80 -36.04
C GLN A 495 19.93 -156.53 -36.91
N GLU A 496 19.47 -156.63 -38.16
CA GLU A 496 19.18 -155.48 -39.02
C GLU A 496 18.09 -154.56 -38.46
N LEU A 497 17.01 -155.11 -37.90
CA LEU A 497 15.94 -154.31 -37.28
C LEU A 497 16.45 -153.60 -36.01
N ASN A 498 17.31 -154.27 -35.23
CA ASN A 498 17.92 -153.68 -34.04
C ASN A 498 18.85 -152.51 -34.41
N THR A 499 19.72 -152.65 -35.42
CA THR A 499 20.59 -151.55 -35.86
C THR A 499 19.81 -150.38 -36.47
N LYS A 500 18.72 -150.65 -37.22
CA LYS A 500 17.81 -149.59 -37.71
C LYS A 500 17.19 -148.80 -36.55
N LEU A 501 16.66 -149.47 -35.53
CA LEU A 501 16.10 -148.83 -34.33
C LEU A 501 17.16 -148.04 -33.52
N GLN A 502 18.40 -148.53 -33.43
CA GLN A 502 19.51 -147.80 -32.79
C GLN A 502 19.86 -146.51 -33.56
N VAL A 503 19.88 -146.55 -34.90
CA VAL A 503 20.12 -145.37 -35.74
C VAL A 503 18.96 -144.38 -35.66
N GLU A 504 17.72 -144.85 -35.61
CA GLU A 504 16.54 -143.99 -35.38
C GLU A 504 16.59 -143.32 -34.01
N HIS A 505 16.92 -144.06 -32.94
CA HIS A 505 17.09 -143.50 -31.59
C HIS A 505 18.25 -142.47 -31.53
N ALA A 506 19.37 -142.73 -32.21
CA ALA A 506 20.48 -141.78 -32.32
C ALA A 506 20.08 -140.52 -33.12
N SER A 507 19.33 -140.68 -34.20
CA SER A 507 18.79 -139.57 -35.01
C SER A 507 17.81 -138.71 -34.21
N LEU A 508 16.85 -139.34 -33.51
CA LEU A 508 15.86 -138.65 -32.68
C LEU A 508 16.49 -137.94 -31.48
N SER A 509 17.47 -138.55 -30.81
CA SER A 509 18.19 -137.90 -29.69
C SER A 509 19.05 -136.72 -30.17
N SER A 510 19.68 -136.81 -31.34
CA SER A 510 20.37 -135.67 -31.99
C SER A 510 19.40 -134.53 -32.37
N GLN A 511 18.26 -134.87 -32.98
CA GLN A 511 17.21 -133.90 -33.31
C GLN A 511 16.67 -133.22 -32.04
N HIS A 512 16.36 -133.98 -30.99
CA HIS A 512 15.91 -133.47 -29.70
C HIS A 512 16.96 -132.54 -29.05
N ALA A 513 18.25 -132.91 -29.08
CA ALA A 513 19.32 -132.04 -28.62
C ALA A 513 19.38 -130.71 -29.41
N SER A 514 19.23 -130.75 -30.74
CA SER A 514 19.22 -129.56 -31.59
C SER A 514 18.01 -128.65 -31.36
N ILE A 515 16.85 -129.23 -31.00
CA ILE A 515 15.65 -128.49 -30.61
C ILE A 515 15.88 -127.83 -29.26
N LEU A 516 16.46 -128.53 -28.27
CA LEU A 516 16.79 -127.97 -26.96
C LEU A 516 17.84 -126.85 -27.03
N THR A 517 18.86 -126.94 -27.88
CA THR A 517 19.79 -125.80 -28.08
C THR A 517 19.07 -124.62 -28.71
N ARG A 518 18.24 -124.85 -29.74
CA ARG A 518 17.46 -123.78 -30.38
C ARG A 518 16.45 -123.12 -29.43
N CYS A 519 15.81 -123.89 -28.54
CA CYS A 519 14.94 -123.37 -27.48
C CYS A 519 15.73 -122.46 -26.52
N ARG A 520 16.86 -122.93 -25.98
CA ARG A 520 17.74 -122.12 -25.11
C ARG A 520 18.26 -120.86 -25.79
N GLU A 521 18.63 -120.94 -27.07
CA GLU A 521 18.99 -119.75 -27.84
C GLU A 521 17.81 -118.76 -27.97
N SER A 522 16.58 -119.24 -28.16
CA SER A 522 15.40 -118.37 -28.22
C SER A 522 15.05 -117.77 -26.85
N GLU A 523 15.19 -118.54 -25.76
CA GLU A 523 15.02 -118.06 -24.37
C GLU A 523 16.04 -116.96 -24.06
N VAL A 524 17.32 -117.15 -24.42
CA VAL A 524 18.37 -116.14 -24.27
C VAL A 524 18.09 -114.90 -25.13
N ARG A 525 17.65 -115.06 -26.39
CA ARG A 525 17.27 -113.92 -27.26
C ARG A 525 16.07 -113.14 -26.71
N CYS A 526 15.09 -113.82 -26.12
CA CYS A 526 13.99 -113.16 -25.41
C CYS A 526 14.50 -112.41 -24.19
N ALA A 527 15.37 -113.01 -23.37
CA ALA A 527 15.96 -112.36 -22.20
C ALA A 527 16.82 -111.14 -22.55
N THR A 528 17.57 -111.14 -23.66
CA THR A 528 18.32 -109.96 -24.12
C THR A 528 17.40 -108.87 -24.63
N LEU A 529 16.37 -109.20 -25.43
CA LEU A 529 15.39 -108.21 -25.92
C LEU A 529 14.56 -107.61 -24.76
N GLU A 530 14.24 -108.40 -23.74
CA GLU A 530 13.65 -107.91 -22.49
C GLU A 530 14.59 -106.98 -21.73
N ALA A 531 15.90 -107.29 -21.67
CA ALA A 531 16.88 -106.43 -21.01
C ALA A 531 17.05 -105.10 -21.76
N GLU A 532 17.16 -105.14 -23.09
CA GLU A 532 17.17 -103.95 -23.96
C GLU A 532 15.89 -103.13 -23.79
N SER A 533 14.71 -103.76 -23.78
CA SER A 533 13.44 -103.07 -23.53
C SER A 533 13.41 -102.37 -22.16
N LYS A 534 13.94 -103.01 -21.12
CA LYS A 534 14.07 -102.43 -19.76
C LYS A 534 15.12 -101.31 -19.70
N VAL A 535 16.13 -101.30 -20.58
CA VAL A 535 17.07 -100.17 -20.73
C VAL A 535 16.41 -99.00 -21.46
N TRP A 536 15.77 -99.23 -22.62
CA TRP A 536 15.04 -98.20 -23.36
C TRP A 536 13.90 -97.57 -22.53
N GLN A 537 13.24 -98.35 -21.68
CA GLN A 537 12.27 -97.81 -20.72
C GLN A 537 12.93 -96.86 -19.72
N LYS A 538 14.06 -97.23 -19.12
CA LYS A 538 14.80 -96.35 -18.19
C LYS A 538 15.32 -95.10 -18.87
N GLU A 539 15.89 -95.20 -20.06
CA GLU A 539 16.34 -94.02 -20.82
C GLU A 539 15.19 -93.06 -21.13
N ARG A 540 14.00 -93.60 -21.45
CA ARG A 540 12.77 -92.81 -21.63
C ARG A 540 12.32 -92.16 -20.32
N GLU A 541 12.31 -92.89 -19.22
CA GLU A 541 11.94 -92.38 -17.89
C GLU A 541 12.90 -91.26 -17.45
N GLU A 542 14.21 -91.48 -17.55
CA GLU A 542 15.22 -90.45 -17.30
C GLU A 542 15.08 -89.25 -18.24
N SER A 543 14.76 -89.47 -19.52
CA SER A 543 14.49 -88.38 -20.48
C SER A 543 13.26 -87.57 -20.08
N THR A 544 12.18 -88.20 -19.61
CA THR A 544 11.04 -87.48 -19.04
C THR A 544 11.41 -86.72 -17.77
N VAL A 545 12.21 -87.29 -16.86
CA VAL A 545 12.70 -86.59 -15.65
C VAL A 545 13.55 -85.36 -16.01
N ARG A 546 14.46 -85.47 -17.00
CA ARG A 546 15.24 -84.34 -17.53
C ARG A 546 14.34 -83.26 -18.13
N SER A 547 13.33 -83.66 -18.90
CA SER A 547 12.38 -82.74 -19.55
C SER A 547 11.50 -82.02 -18.53
N GLU A 548 11.03 -82.73 -17.50
CA GLU A 548 10.26 -82.10 -16.41
C GLU A 548 11.13 -81.21 -15.51
N ALA A 549 12.41 -81.54 -15.29
CA ALA A 549 13.33 -80.68 -14.55
C ALA A 549 13.52 -79.36 -15.32
N LEU A 550 13.80 -79.43 -16.63
CA LEU A 550 13.88 -78.26 -17.49
C LEU A 550 12.58 -77.45 -17.51
N ARG A 551 11.41 -78.10 -17.53
CA ARG A 551 10.10 -77.42 -17.39
C ARG A 551 9.98 -76.68 -16.05
N ARG A 552 10.33 -77.32 -14.93
CA ARG A 552 10.30 -76.71 -13.60
C ARG A 552 11.26 -75.52 -13.48
N ASP A 553 12.43 -75.59 -14.12
CA ASP A 553 13.40 -74.49 -14.15
C ASP A 553 12.97 -73.35 -15.09
N HIS A 554 12.30 -73.65 -16.20
CA HIS A 554 11.64 -72.64 -17.02
C HIS A 554 10.49 -71.95 -16.26
N GLU A 555 9.67 -72.69 -15.52
CA GLU A 555 8.60 -72.16 -14.66
C GLU A 555 9.13 -71.31 -13.49
N ARG A 556 10.31 -71.66 -12.95
CA ARG A 556 11.03 -70.82 -11.98
C ARG A 556 11.55 -69.54 -12.63
N LEU A 557 12.06 -69.62 -13.86
CA LEU A 557 12.55 -68.46 -14.61
C LEU A 557 11.39 -67.50 -14.94
N THR A 558 10.27 -67.98 -15.48
CA THR A 558 9.13 -67.13 -15.85
C THR A 558 8.45 -66.53 -14.62
N ALA A 559 8.33 -67.27 -13.51
CA ALA A 559 7.86 -66.71 -12.24
C ALA A 559 8.82 -65.67 -11.62
N LEU A 560 10.12 -65.72 -11.96
CA LEU A 560 11.08 -64.69 -11.59
C LEU A 560 11.00 -63.48 -12.52
N GLN A 561 10.82 -63.68 -13.83
CA GLN A 561 10.61 -62.62 -14.81
C GLN A 561 9.33 -61.83 -14.48
N GLN A 562 8.21 -62.50 -14.22
CA GLN A 562 6.94 -61.87 -13.81
C GLN A 562 7.06 -61.05 -12.52
N ARG A 563 7.91 -61.48 -11.57
CA ARG A 563 8.21 -60.69 -10.37
C ARG A 563 9.06 -59.46 -10.69
N GLN A 564 10.07 -59.60 -11.54
CA GLN A 564 10.90 -58.46 -11.98
C GLN A 564 10.10 -57.46 -12.82
N GLU A 565 9.16 -57.94 -13.65
CA GLU A 565 8.21 -57.12 -14.40
C GLU A 565 7.31 -56.33 -13.42
N ALA A 566 6.67 -56.99 -12.46
CA ALA A 566 5.85 -56.33 -11.43
C ALA A 566 6.66 -55.37 -10.53
N GLU A 567 7.89 -55.73 -10.14
CA GLU A 567 8.79 -54.84 -9.37
C GLU A 567 9.18 -53.59 -10.17
N LEU A 568 9.36 -53.71 -11.50
CA LEU A 568 9.64 -52.59 -12.40
C LEU A 568 8.39 -51.73 -12.65
N GLU A 569 7.21 -52.33 -12.82
CA GLU A 569 5.93 -51.61 -12.90
C GLU A 569 5.66 -50.83 -11.62
N GLU A 570 5.81 -51.47 -10.44
CA GLU A 570 5.74 -50.79 -9.14
C GLU A 570 6.73 -49.62 -9.02
N LEU A 571 7.96 -49.76 -9.54
CA LEU A 571 8.95 -48.69 -9.52
C LEU A 571 8.61 -47.55 -10.49
N LEU A 572 8.04 -47.86 -11.66
CA LEU A 572 7.53 -46.87 -12.61
C LEU A 572 6.33 -46.10 -12.04
N ASP A 573 5.43 -46.77 -11.30
CA ASP A 573 4.32 -46.13 -10.60
C ASP A 573 4.78 -45.29 -9.42
N LYS A 574 5.72 -45.77 -8.58
CA LYS A 574 6.33 -44.96 -7.52
C LYS A 574 7.02 -43.72 -8.09
N HIS A 575 7.68 -43.84 -9.25
CA HIS A 575 8.25 -42.69 -9.96
C HIS A 575 7.18 -41.78 -10.59
N SER A 576 6.08 -42.30 -11.12
CA SER A 576 4.98 -41.50 -11.69
C SER A 576 4.27 -40.69 -10.60
N GLN A 577 4.05 -41.30 -9.43
CA GLN A 577 3.54 -40.68 -8.21
C GLN A 577 4.51 -39.62 -7.67
N LEU A 578 5.80 -39.92 -7.54
CA LEU A 578 6.81 -38.92 -7.12
C LEU A 578 6.89 -37.73 -8.08
N LYS A 579 6.71 -37.98 -9.39
CA LYS A 579 6.68 -36.94 -10.43
C LYS A 579 5.40 -36.12 -10.41
N SER A 580 4.25 -36.69 -10.04
CA SER A 580 3.02 -35.94 -9.82
C SER A 580 3.09 -35.11 -8.53
N SER A 581 3.66 -35.65 -7.45
CA SER A 581 3.87 -34.90 -6.20
C SER A 581 4.91 -33.79 -6.34
N SER A 582 5.97 -33.98 -7.14
CA SER A 582 6.90 -32.90 -7.48
C SER A 582 6.15 -31.76 -8.18
N ARG A 583 5.34 -32.08 -9.21
CA ARG A 583 4.53 -31.09 -9.93
C ARG A 583 3.51 -30.38 -9.04
N SER A 584 2.86 -31.07 -8.11
CA SER A 584 1.91 -30.42 -7.18
C SER A 584 2.62 -29.51 -6.17
N LEU A 585 3.80 -29.92 -5.68
CA LEU A 585 4.64 -29.06 -4.82
C LEU A 585 5.16 -27.86 -5.60
N GLU A 586 5.64 -28.03 -6.83
CA GLU A 586 6.07 -26.95 -7.74
C GLU A 586 4.93 -25.96 -8.04
N ALA A 587 3.68 -26.44 -8.13
CA ALA A 587 2.50 -25.59 -8.27
C ALA A 587 2.24 -24.80 -6.98
N GLN A 588 2.23 -25.47 -5.82
CA GLN A 588 2.07 -24.82 -4.51
C GLN A 588 3.17 -23.79 -4.22
N TYR A 589 4.42 -24.05 -4.60
CA TYR A 589 5.51 -23.07 -4.49
C TYR A 589 5.26 -21.84 -5.38
N LYS A 590 4.79 -22.00 -6.62
CA LYS A 590 4.44 -20.89 -7.52
C LYS A 590 3.24 -20.09 -7.01
N GLU A 591 2.25 -20.76 -6.43
CA GLU A 591 1.09 -20.14 -5.79
C GLU A 591 1.48 -19.33 -4.53
N LEU A 592 2.36 -19.89 -3.69
CA LEU A 592 2.94 -19.19 -2.54
C LEU A 592 3.83 -18.01 -2.96
N GLU A 593 4.58 -18.14 -4.04
CA GLU A 593 5.33 -17.03 -4.65
C GLU A 593 4.40 -15.93 -5.18
N ALA A 594 3.28 -16.27 -5.81
CA ALA A 594 2.28 -15.31 -6.28
C ALA A 594 1.66 -14.56 -5.09
N LYS A 595 1.16 -15.29 -4.09
CA LYS A 595 0.63 -14.74 -2.84
C LYS A 595 1.66 -13.89 -2.09
N HIS A 596 2.95 -14.22 -2.15
CA HIS A 596 4.00 -13.38 -1.58
C HIS A 596 4.21 -12.07 -2.37
N LYS A 597 4.16 -12.11 -3.72
CA LYS A 597 4.23 -10.91 -4.57
C LYS A 597 3.02 -10.00 -4.32
N GLU A 598 1.82 -10.55 -4.30
CA GLU A 598 0.56 -9.85 -3.95
C GLU A 598 0.62 -9.19 -2.56
N LEU A 599 1.13 -9.89 -1.54
CA LEU A 599 1.32 -9.33 -0.20
C LEU A 599 2.38 -8.21 -0.17
N MET A 600 3.44 -8.30 -0.99
CA MET A 600 4.45 -7.25 -1.10
C MET A 600 3.93 -6.03 -1.87
N GLU A 601 3.10 -6.22 -2.90
CA GLU A 601 2.40 -5.15 -3.61
C GLU A 601 1.36 -4.46 -2.73
N SER A 602 0.55 -5.23 -1.99
CA SER A 602 -0.40 -4.71 -1.00
C SER A 602 0.32 -3.93 0.12
N LYS A 603 1.46 -4.43 0.60
CA LYS A 603 2.32 -3.72 1.56
C LYS A 603 2.87 -2.41 0.98
N ALA A 604 3.29 -2.39 -0.28
CA ALA A 604 3.75 -1.17 -0.95
C ALA A 604 2.60 -0.15 -1.08
N GLN A 605 1.40 -0.58 -1.46
CA GLN A 605 0.20 0.26 -1.54
C GLN A 605 -0.21 0.84 -0.18
N LEU A 606 -0.09 0.06 0.90
CA LEU A 606 -0.31 0.53 2.27
C LEU A 606 0.75 1.55 2.69
N GLU A 607 2.03 1.31 2.37
CA GLU A 607 3.10 2.29 2.60
C GLU A 607 2.93 3.57 1.77
N GLU A 608 2.31 3.51 0.60
CA GLU A 608 1.91 4.69 -0.20
C GLU A 608 0.74 5.44 0.43
N ALA A 609 -0.28 4.73 0.91
CA ALA A 609 -1.40 5.32 1.63
C ALA A 609 -0.95 6.00 2.94
N ASP A 610 -0.08 5.36 3.71
CA ASP A 610 0.51 5.96 4.93
C ASP A 610 1.36 7.20 4.60
N ARG A 611 2.16 7.17 3.53
CA ARG A 611 2.90 8.35 3.04
C ARG A 611 1.96 9.48 2.61
N ALA A 612 0.85 9.17 1.95
CA ALA A 612 -0.16 10.17 1.56
C ALA A 612 -0.86 10.77 2.79
N ILE A 613 -1.22 9.94 3.78
CA ILE A 613 -1.82 10.38 5.04
C ILE A 613 -0.84 11.24 5.85
N GLN A 614 0.45 10.89 5.88
CA GLN A 614 1.50 11.72 6.50
C GLN A 614 1.62 13.08 5.79
N ALA A 615 1.69 13.10 4.45
CA ALA A 615 1.74 14.34 3.68
C ALA A 615 0.51 15.24 3.90
N GLU A 616 -0.70 14.67 4.03
CA GLU A 616 -1.91 15.42 4.39
C GLU A 616 -1.88 15.95 5.83
N ARG A 617 -1.39 15.17 6.80
CA ARG A 617 -1.20 15.66 8.19
C ARG A 617 -0.24 16.86 8.20
N GLU A 618 0.89 16.76 7.53
CA GLU A 618 1.82 17.88 7.41
C GLU A 618 1.22 19.08 6.64
N ARG A 619 0.34 18.87 5.64
CA ARG A 619 -0.39 19.97 4.97
C ARG A 619 -1.33 20.68 5.93
N MET A 620 -2.07 19.93 6.74
CA MET A 620 -2.94 20.47 7.79
C MET A 620 -2.14 21.20 8.88
N GLU A 621 -0.99 20.66 9.30
CA GLU A 621 -0.09 21.34 10.25
C GLU A 621 0.48 22.64 9.68
N ARG A 622 0.94 22.66 8.43
CA ARG A 622 1.36 23.90 7.73
C ARG A 622 0.21 24.90 7.60
N ALA A 623 -1.00 24.44 7.28
CA ALA A 623 -2.18 25.30 7.19
C ALA A 623 -2.55 25.91 8.56
N MET A 624 -2.47 25.12 9.64
CA MET A 624 -2.66 25.58 11.01
C MET A 624 -1.57 26.60 11.41
N GLN A 625 -0.30 26.35 11.08
CA GLN A 625 0.79 27.30 11.33
C GLN A 625 0.53 28.64 10.64
N GLN A 626 0.16 28.62 9.35
CA GLN A 626 -0.21 29.85 8.61
C GLN A 626 -1.49 30.51 9.15
N GLN A 627 -2.44 29.76 9.72
CA GLN A 627 -3.59 30.35 10.42
C GLN A 627 -3.12 31.08 11.67
N MET A 628 -2.29 30.45 12.52
CA MET A 628 -1.71 31.08 13.72
C MET A 628 -0.85 32.31 13.38
N GLU A 629 -0.24 32.37 12.19
CA GLU A 629 0.47 33.56 11.69
C GLU A 629 -0.51 34.67 11.30
N ARG A 630 -1.53 34.37 10.48
CA ARG A 630 -2.59 35.33 10.11
C ARG A 630 -3.36 35.86 11.31
N GLU A 631 -3.57 35.04 12.34
CA GLU A 631 -4.19 35.47 13.60
C GLU A 631 -3.32 36.50 14.35
N LYS A 632 -2.00 36.27 14.45
CA LYS A 632 -1.06 37.26 15.01
C LYS A 632 -0.99 38.54 14.17
N GLU A 633 -1.07 38.44 12.85
CA GLU A 633 -1.14 39.61 11.96
C GLU A 633 -2.43 40.40 12.19
N LEU A 634 -3.57 39.73 12.34
CA LEU A 634 -4.85 40.36 12.69
C LEU A 634 -4.80 40.99 14.09
N GLU A 635 -4.13 40.40 15.07
CA GLU A 635 -3.89 41.00 16.39
C GLU A 635 -3.00 42.25 16.30
N ARG A 636 -1.91 42.20 15.51
CA ARG A 636 -1.07 43.37 15.25
C ARG A 636 -1.87 44.50 14.59
N LEU A 637 -2.67 44.19 13.58
CA LEU A 637 -3.51 45.17 12.88
C LEU A 637 -4.65 45.72 13.77
N LYS A 638 -5.20 44.92 14.69
CA LYS A 638 -6.14 45.40 15.73
C LYS A 638 -5.45 46.40 16.67
N MET A 639 -4.27 46.05 17.21
CA MET A 639 -3.50 46.96 18.08
C MET A 639 -3.09 48.25 17.36
N GLU A 640 -2.78 48.20 16.06
CA GLU A 640 -2.49 49.39 15.25
C GLU A 640 -3.76 50.23 15.02
N ASN A 641 -4.89 49.61 14.72
CA ASN A 641 -6.19 50.30 14.61
C ASN A 641 -6.57 50.98 15.93
N GLU A 642 -6.45 50.29 17.07
CA GLU A 642 -6.67 50.87 18.40
C GLU A 642 -5.75 52.06 18.70
N ARG A 643 -4.47 52.00 18.29
CA ARG A 643 -3.55 53.14 18.37
C ARG A 643 -4.01 54.33 17.51
N TYR A 644 -4.42 54.09 16.26
CA TYR A 644 -4.95 55.15 15.39
C TYR A 644 -6.25 55.75 15.92
N VAL A 645 -7.17 54.93 16.44
CA VAL A 645 -8.42 55.37 17.08
C VAL A 645 -8.15 56.20 18.34
N ASN A 646 -7.13 55.86 19.14
CA ASN A 646 -6.74 56.65 20.30
C ASN A 646 -6.07 57.97 19.89
N LEU A 647 -5.17 57.96 18.90
CA LEU A 647 -4.59 59.17 18.32
C LEU A 647 -5.66 60.09 17.69
N GLN A 648 -6.72 59.53 17.11
CA GLN A 648 -7.88 60.29 16.61
C GLN A 648 -8.65 60.96 17.76
N LYS A 649 -8.86 60.26 18.89
CA LYS A 649 -9.48 60.86 20.09
C LYS A 649 -8.63 62.01 20.65
N GLU A 650 -7.31 61.83 20.73
CA GLU A 650 -6.38 62.87 21.15
C GLU A 650 -6.43 64.09 20.21
N TRP A 651 -6.47 63.89 18.90
CA TRP A 651 -6.66 64.97 17.92
C TRP A 651 -7.99 65.71 18.08
N ILE A 652 -9.09 64.98 18.32
CA ILE A 652 -10.41 65.58 18.57
C ILE A 652 -10.42 66.37 19.88
N GLN A 653 -9.74 65.89 20.92
CA GLN A 653 -9.55 66.62 22.18
C GLN A 653 -8.79 67.92 21.95
N VAL A 654 -7.61 67.87 21.31
CA VAL A 654 -6.81 69.07 20.97
C VAL A 654 -7.59 70.05 20.08
N GLN A 655 -8.39 69.55 19.13
CA GLN A 655 -9.27 70.40 18.32
C GLN A 655 -10.34 71.08 19.18
N SER A 656 -10.95 70.37 20.13
CA SER A 656 -11.95 70.94 21.05
C SER A 656 -11.34 71.96 22.02
N GLU A 657 -10.13 71.71 22.52
CA GLU A 657 -9.36 72.65 23.34
C GLU A 657 -8.98 73.91 22.56
N LEU A 658 -8.56 73.78 21.30
CA LEU A 658 -8.27 74.91 20.43
C LEU A 658 -9.53 75.73 20.11
N MET A 659 -10.67 75.07 19.87
CA MET A 659 -11.95 75.75 19.68
C MET A 659 -12.43 76.47 20.95
N ALA A 660 -12.15 75.92 22.14
CA ALA A 660 -12.38 76.60 23.42
C ALA A 660 -11.43 77.80 23.59
N GLN A 661 -10.14 77.68 23.24
CA GLN A 661 -9.22 78.82 23.26
C GLN A 661 -9.66 79.93 22.29
N VAL A 662 -10.14 79.59 21.09
CA VAL A 662 -10.69 80.55 20.12
C VAL A 662 -11.95 81.24 20.65
N SER A 663 -12.81 80.56 21.42
CA SER A 663 -13.99 81.20 22.02
C SER A 663 -13.63 82.09 23.22
N VAL A 664 -12.64 81.70 24.04
CA VAL A 664 -12.06 82.54 25.10
C VAL A 664 -11.42 83.80 24.50
N LEU A 665 -10.52 83.66 23.52
CA LEU A 665 -9.87 84.79 22.84
C LEU A 665 -10.89 85.72 22.17
N ARG A 666 -12.00 85.18 21.62
CA ARG A 666 -13.10 86.00 21.11
C ARG A 666 -13.80 86.78 22.24
N GLY A 667 -14.03 86.15 23.39
CA GLY A 667 -14.56 86.80 24.59
C GLY A 667 -13.64 87.89 25.13
N GLU A 668 -12.33 87.65 25.19
CA GLU A 668 -11.32 88.64 25.58
C GLU A 668 -11.25 89.81 24.59
N MET A 669 -11.30 89.54 23.28
CA MET A 669 -11.38 90.58 22.25
C MET A 669 -12.65 91.42 22.35
N SER A 670 -13.82 90.80 22.60
CA SER A 670 -15.06 91.54 22.84
C SER A 670 -15.02 92.33 24.15
N SER A 671 -14.39 91.81 25.20
CA SER A 671 -14.17 92.54 26.46
C SER A 671 -13.24 93.74 26.25
N ALA A 672 -12.16 93.58 25.50
CA ALA A 672 -11.24 94.67 25.14
C ALA A 672 -11.90 95.71 24.23
N GLN A 673 -12.81 95.31 23.33
CA GLN A 673 -13.65 96.23 22.55
C GLN A 673 -14.62 97.02 23.45
N LEU A 674 -15.20 96.39 24.48
CA LEU A 674 -16.08 97.07 25.44
C LEU A 674 -15.32 98.02 26.38
N GLU A 675 -14.11 97.66 26.83
CA GLU A 675 -13.26 98.60 27.57
C GLU A 675 -12.76 99.73 26.67
N ARG A 676 -12.44 99.46 25.40
CA ARG A 676 -12.14 100.50 24.42
C ARG A 676 -13.30 101.49 24.27
N THR A 677 -14.54 101.03 24.06
CA THR A 677 -15.68 101.94 23.90
C THR A 677 -16.05 102.68 25.19
N LYS A 678 -15.86 102.06 26.37
CA LYS A 678 -15.94 102.77 27.67
C LYS A 678 -14.88 103.88 27.78
N LEU A 679 -13.65 103.63 27.35
CA LEU A 679 -12.56 104.61 27.36
C LEU A 679 -12.76 105.71 26.31
N GLU A 680 -13.27 105.39 25.12
CA GLU A 680 -13.68 106.37 24.10
C GLU A 680 -14.83 107.25 24.61
N GLY A 681 -15.80 106.68 25.32
CA GLY A 681 -16.86 107.43 25.99
C GLY A 681 -16.32 108.40 27.05
N LYS A 682 -15.45 107.92 27.95
CA LYS A 682 -14.75 108.78 28.94
C LYS A 682 -13.95 109.89 28.25
N LEU A 683 -13.19 109.56 27.21
CA LEU A 683 -12.42 110.53 26.42
C LEU A 683 -13.31 111.60 25.79
N ASN A 684 -14.50 111.24 25.30
CA ASN A 684 -15.44 112.21 24.74
C ASN A 684 -16.05 113.10 25.84
N THR A 685 -16.43 112.56 27.01
CA THR A 685 -16.88 113.40 28.13
C THR A 685 -15.78 114.36 28.62
N LEU A 686 -14.50 113.95 28.60
CA LEU A 686 -13.37 114.83 28.91
C LEU A 686 -13.14 115.90 27.84
N LYS A 687 -13.34 115.59 26.55
CA LYS A 687 -13.31 116.60 25.47
C LYS A 687 -14.45 117.61 25.59
N GLU A 688 -15.66 117.15 25.92
CA GLU A 688 -16.83 118.01 26.16
C GLU A 688 -16.58 118.93 27.36
N GLN A 689 -16.03 118.40 28.47
CA GLN A 689 -15.60 119.21 29.61
C GLN A 689 -14.50 120.21 29.22
N ASN A 690 -13.51 119.82 28.42
CA ASN A 690 -12.49 120.76 27.95
C ASN A 690 -13.09 121.86 27.06
N GLN A 691 -13.99 121.52 26.13
CA GLN A 691 -14.71 122.50 25.31
C GLN A 691 -15.58 123.44 26.15
N GLN A 692 -16.20 122.95 27.23
CA GLN A 692 -16.92 123.80 28.19
C GLN A 692 -15.96 124.74 28.94
N LEU A 693 -14.76 124.27 29.33
CA LEU A 693 -13.72 125.10 29.92
C LEU A 693 -13.17 126.14 28.93
N ASP A 694 -12.97 125.77 27.66
CA ASP A 694 -12.55 126.68 26.57
C ASP A 694 -13.61 127.77 26.34
N LEU A 695 -14.90 127.39 26.27
CA LEU A 695 -16.02 128.34 26.17
C LEU A 695 -16.11 129.26 27.39
N ASN A 696 -15.86 128.74 28.60
CA ASN A 696 -15.81 129.55 29.81
C ASN A 696 -14.58 130.47 29.86
N ASN A 697 -13.45 130.05 29.31
CA ASN A 697 -12.26 130.88 29.13
C ASN A 697 -12.53 132.01 28.13
N VAL A 698 -13.17 131.73 26.99
CA VAL A 698 -13.60 132.75 26.02
C VAL A 698 -14.59 133.73 26.64
N ARG A 699 -15.56 133.27 27.45
CA ARG A 699 -16.47 134.14 28.23
C ARG A 699 -15.71 135.04 29.20
N LEU A 700 -14.78 134.48 29.98
CA LEU A 700 -13.96 135.22 30.94
C LEU A 700 -13.01 136.22 30.25
N ASN A 701 -12.45 135.86 29.09
CA ASN A 701 -11.65 136.76 28.25
C ASN A 701 -12.50 137.91 27.68
N SER A 702 -13.75 137.64 27.27
CA SER A 702 -14.70 138.69 26.86
C SER A 702 -15.05 139.63 28.03
N GLN A 703 -15.28 139.10 29.23
CA GLN A 703 -15.45 139.90 30.45
C GLN A 703 -14.20 140.73 30.77
N TYR A 704 -13.00 140.16 30.64
CA TYR A 704 -11.74 140.85 30.85
C TYR A 704 -11.50 141.96 29.81
N GLN A 705 -11.84 141.72 28.53
CA GLN A 705 -11.79 142.73 27.47
C GLN A 705 -12.76 143.89 27.75
N LEU A 706 -14.00 143.59 28.16
CA LEU A 706 -14.97 144.61 28.57
C LEU A 706 -14.47 145.40 29.79
N LEU A 707 -13.92 144.73 30.80
CA LEU A 707 -13.33 145.39 31.97
C LEU A 707 -12.13 146.27 31.59
N THR A 708 -11.33 145.84 30.60
CA THR A 708 -10.19 146.60 30.06
C THR A 708 -10.66 147.81 29.26
N GLN A 709 -11.73 147.70 28.47
CA GLN A 709 -12.37 148.84 27.79
C GLN A 709 -12.95 149.83 28.80
N LEU A 710 -13.72 149.37 29.79
CA LEU A 710 -14.25 150.22 30.85
C LEU A 710 -13.12 150.93 31.64
N LYS A 711 -12.04 150.21 31.96
CA LYS A 711 -10.84 150.81 32.55
C LYS A 711 -10.22 151.87 31.64
N GLY A 712 -10.09 151.59 30.34
CA GLY A 712 -9.60 152.55 29.34
C GLY A 712 -10.43 153.83 29.30
N ASN A 713 -11.76 153.70 29.24
CA ASN A 713 -12.70 154.82 29.28
C ASN A 713 -12.53 155.64 30.57
N MET A 714 -12.45 154.99 31.74
CA MET A 714 -12.22 155.69 33.02
C MET A 714 -10.85 156.37 33.07
N GLU A 715 -9.81 155.80 32.44
CA GLU A 715 -8.49 156.43 32.30
C GLU A 715 -8.49 157.60 31.30
N GLU A 716 -9.42 157.62 30.33
CA GLU A 716 -9.64 158.71 29.37
C GLU A 716 -10.44 159.85 29.99
N GLU A 717 -11.54 159.56 30.69
CA GLU A 717 -12.27 160.53 31.49
C GLU A 717 -11.36 161.18 32.55
N ASN A 718 -10.53 160.38 33.25
CA ASN A 718 -9.57 160.90 34.22
C ASN A 718 -8.47 161.74 33.55
N ARG A 719 -8.01 161.37 32.33
CA ARG A 719 -7.12 162.22 31.53
C ARG A 719 -7.78 163.55 31.17
N HIS A 720 -9.02 163.56 30.69
CA HIS A 720 -9.75 164.78 30.37
C HIS A 720 -10.04 165.64 31.61
N LEU A 721 -10.36 165.04 32.75
CA LEU A 721 -10.48 165.76 34.03
C LEU A 721 -9.12 166.36 34.47
N VAL A 722 -8.00 165.68 34.24
CA VAL A 722 -6.65 166.22 34.47
C VAL A 722 -6.32 167.34 33.50
N GLU A 723 -6.70 167.23 32.22
CA GLU A 723 -6.54 168.29 31.21
C GLU A 723 -7.35 169.53 31.56
N GLN A 724 -8.61 169.38 31.99
CA GLN A 724 -9.46 170.46 32.50
C GLN A 724 -8.87 171.09 33.78
N ASN A 725 -8.32 170.29 34.69
CA ASN A 725 -7.58 170.83 35.84
C ASN A 725 -6.31 171.58 35.40
N GLN A 726 -5.64 171.16 34.33
CA GLN A 726 -4.47 171.86 33.77
C GLN A 726 -4.84 173.16 33.04
N THR A 727 -5.97 173.24 32.33
CA THR A 727 -6.44 174.50 31.73
C THR A 727 -6.88 175.48 32.82
N LEU A 728 -7.69 175.04 33.79
CA LEU A 728 -8.04 175.85 34.97
C LEU A 728 -6.79 176.31 35.76
N ALA A 729 -5.74 175.48 35.84
CA ALA A 729 -4.47 175.87 36.47
C ALA A 729 -3.60 176.79 35.59
N LYS A 730 -3.80 176.83 34.27
CA LYS A 730 -3.19 177.84 33.37
C LYS A 730 -3.95 179.17 33.47
N GLU A 731 -5.27 179.12 33.53
CA GLU A 731 -6.13 180.30 33.72
C GLU A 731 -5.88 180.96 35.09
N ASN A 732 -5.78 180.18 36.18
CA ASN A 732 -5.39 180.70 37.49
C ASN A 732 -3.98 181.32 37.48
N ARG A 733 -3.02 180.75 36.74
CA ARG A 733 -1.70 181.40 36.54
C ARG A 733 -1.83 182.71 35.77
N ALA A 734 -2.57 182.74 34.66
CA ALA A 734 -2.79 183.96 33.88
C ALA A 734 -3.61 185.04 34.61
N LEU A 735 -4.38 184.67 35.65
CA LEU A 735 -5.05 185.61 36.56
C LEU A 735 -4.07 186.13 37.63
N LEU A 736 -3.21 185.26 38.18
CA LEU A 736 -2.12 185.67 39.09
C LEU A 736 -1.09 186.57 38.38
N GLU A 737 -0.74 186.26 37.14
CA GLU A 737 0.16 187.06 36.29
C GLU A 737 -0.44 188.46 36.06
N ARG A 738 -1.69 188.56 35.61
CA ARG A 738 -2.39 189.87 35.50
C ARG A 738 -2.49 190.62 36.82
N SER A 739 -2.66 189.92 37.95
CA SER A 739 -2.69 190.53 39.28
C SER A 739 -1.32 191.07 39.70
N LEU A 740 -0.24 190.34 39.39
CA LEU A 740 1.14 190.79 39.60
C LEU A 740 1.49 191.96 38.68
N GLU A 741 1.11 191.91 37.40
CA GLU A 741 1.28 193.01 36.44
C GLU A 741 0.54 194.27 36.89
N SER A 742 -0.71 194.15 37.36
CA SER A 742 -1.48 195.27 37.92
C SER A 742 -0.83 195.85 39.18
N ARG A 743 -0.33 195.00 40.07
CA ARG A 743 0.42 195.44 41.27
C ARG A 743 1.72 196.14 40.89
N ASP A 744 2.44 195.64 39.89
CA ASP A 744 3.71 196.21 39.46
C ASP A 744 3.51 197.51 38.65
N GLN A 745 2.39 197.65 37.92
CA GLN A 745 1.91 198.93 37.39
C GLN A 745 1.63 199.94 38.51
N HIS A 746 0.97 199.52 39.60
CA HIS A 746 0.79 200.37 40.78
C HIS A 746 2.12 200.75 41.46
N HIS A 747 3.10 199.82 41.54
CA HIS A 747 4.44 200.15 42.03
C HIS A 747 5.22 201.07 41.07
N ASN A 748 4.97 201.04 39.77
CA ASN A 748 5.51 202.00 38.81
C ASN A 748 4.90 203.39 39.03
N GLN A 749 3.57 203.48 39.16
CA GLN A 749 2.86 204.72 39.51
C GLN A 749 3.38 205.29 40.85
N GLN A 750 3.57 204.46 41.88
CA GLN A 750 4.17 204.86 43.15
C GLN A 750 5.59 205.42 43.00
N ARG A 751 6.43 204.83 42.13
CA ARG A 751 7.76 205.37 41.80
C ARG A 751 7.66 206.74 41.12
N GLU A 752 6.81 206.88 40.11
CA GLU A 752 6.59 208.18 39.46
C GLU A 752 6.09 209.26 40.42
N TYR A 753 5.21 208.93 41.37
CA TYR A 753 4.78 209.87 42.42
C TYR A 753 5.94 210.22 43.36
N LEU A 754 6.79 209.26 43.71
CA LEU A 754 8.00 209.48 44.51
C LEU A 754 9.00 210.42 43.81
N ASP A 755 9.20 210.25 42.51
CA ASP A 755 10.10 211.08 41.71
C ASP A 755 9.56 212.50 41.54
N LYS A 756 8.26 212.65 41.22
CA LYS A 756 7.57 213.97 41.23
C LYS A 756 7.70 214.67 42.60
N LEU A 757 7.63 213.92 43.70
CA LEU A 757 7.82 214.44 45.06
C LEU A 757 9.29 214.79 45.36
N ASN A 758 10.26 214.12 44.73
CA ASN A 758 11.69 214.47 44.79
C ASN A 758 12.01 215.73 43.97
N GLU A 759 11.35 215.96 42.84
CA GLU A 759 11.37 217.24 42.12
C GLU A 759 10.85 218.40 43.00
N LEU A 760 9.67 218.24 43.60
CA LEU A 760 9.11 219.24 44.53
C LEU A 760 10.02 219.49 45.75
N ARG A 761 10.76 218.49 46.23
CA ARG A 761 11.79 218.67 47.27
C ARG A 761 12.95 219.54 46.78
N ARG A 762 13.42 219.36 45.54
CA ARG A 762 14.48 220.19 44.93
C ARG A 762 14.03 221.64 44.71
N GLU A 763 12.76 221.87 44.38
CA GLU A 763 12.19 223.21 44.25
C GLU A 763 12.00 223.88 45.62
N LYS A 764 11.49 223.16 46.61
CA LYS A 764 11.40 223.63 48.00
C LYS A 764 12.76 224.05 48.54
N GLN A 765 13.83 223.29 48.28
CA GLN A 765 15.19 223.61 48.73
C GLN A 765 15.66 224.98 48.20
N LYS A 766 15.44 225.24 46.90
CA LYS A 766 15.78 226.53 46.25
C LYS A 766 14.99 227.73 46.79
N LEU A 767 13.81 227.49 47.37
CA LEU A 767 13.00 228.51 48.05
C LEU A 767 13.48 228.78 49.48
N VAL A 768 13.85 227.73 50.23
CA VAL A 768 14.34 227.86 51.61
C VAL A 768 15.61 228.71 51.67
N GLU A 769 16.58 228.48 50.79
CA GLU A 769 17.85 229.22 50.79
C GLU A 769 17.65 230.72 50.49
N LYS A 770 16.76 231.08 49.55
CA LYS A 770 16.39 232.48 49.28
C LYS A 770 15.71 233.20 50.44
N ILE A 771 14.97 232.47 51.28
CA ILE A 771 14.31 233.04 52.46
C ILE A 771 15.33 233.28 53.58
N MET A 772 16.36 232.42 53.69
CA MET A 772 17.41 232.58 54.70
C MET A 772 18.32 233.79 54.47
N ASP A 773 18.56 234.20 53.22
CA ASP A 773 19.37 235.39 52.89
C ASP A 773 18.79 236.72 53.44
N GLN A 774 17.49 236.79 53.73
CA GLN A 774 16.86 238.01 54.26
C GLN A 774 16.99 238.16 55.79
N TYR A 775 17.24 237.07 56.54
CA TYR A 775 17.35 237.10 58.01
C TYR A 775 18.77 237.40 58.49
N ARG A 776 19.41 238.41 57.89
CA ARG A 776 20.83 238.76 58.10
C ARG A 776 21.07 239.99 59.00
N ILE A 777 20.11 240.36 59.85
CA ILE A 777 20.26 241.44 60.84
C ILE A 777 20.07 240.88 62.26
N LEU A 778 21.20 240.42 62.82
CA LEU A 778 21.54 240.19 64.24
C LEU A 778 20.57 239.40 65.15
N GLU A 779 20.94 238.26 65.77
CA GLU A 779 22.07 237.34 65.58
C GLU A 779 21.65 235.91 66.04
N PRO A 780 21.66 234.91 65.15
CA PRO A 780 21.68 233.50 65.56
C PRO A 780 22.77 232.72 64.83
N SER A 781 23.98 232.68 65.42
CA SER A 781 25.18 232.02 64.88
C SER A 781 25.12 230.49 65.13
N LEU A 782 24.99 229.67 64.08
CA LEU A 782 26.07 229.05 63.26
C LEU A 782 26.63 227.72 63.85
N PRO A 783 27.12 226.77 63.01
CA PRO A 783 26.78 225.36 63.21
C PRO A 783 27.97 224.38 63.29
N ALA A 784 27.65 223.13 63.63
CA ALA A 784 28.57 221.99 63.63
C ALA A 784 28.28 221.00 62.47
N PRO A 785 29.30 220.34 61.88
CA PRO A 785 29.42 220.44 60.41
C PRO A 785 29.90 219.18 59.66
N LYS A 786 30.07 219.36 58.33
CA LYS A 786 31.23 218.89 57.53
C LYS A 786 31.29 217.40 57.08
N GLN A 787 31.73 217.24 55.82
CA GLN A 787 32.49 216.11 55.23
C GLN A 787 31.68 214.94 54.60
N LEU A 788 32.13 214.25 53.53
CA LEU A 788 33.09 214.54 52.43
C LEU A 788 33.11 213.37 51.41
N LYS A 789 33.19 213.63 50.08
CA LYS A 789 33.65 212.66 49.02
C LYS A 789 32.78 211.38 48.84
N SER A 790 32.94 210.51 47.83
CA SER A 790 33.44 210.64 46.44
C SER A 790 33.12 209.40 45.56
N VAL A 791 32.78 209.62 44.28
CA VAL A 791 33.48 209.14 43.05
C VAL A 791 33.96 207.67 42.92
N LYS A 792 33.66 207.06 41.75
CA LYS A 792 34.19 205.78 41.17
C LYS A 792 33.78 204.48 41.90
N SER A 793 33.99 203.26 41.36
CA SER A 793 33.94 202.71 39.97
C SER A 793 34.45 201.26 40.03
N ASN A 794 33.79 200.30 39.38
CA ASN A 794 34.20 198.89 39.25
C ASN A 794 34.32 198.11 40.60
N TRP A 795 34.36 196.77 40.64
CA TRP A 795 34.82 195.78 39.66
C TRP A 795 33.93 194.52 39.57
N ILE A 796 34.30 193.60 38.67
CA ILE A 796 33.50 192.49 38.13
C ILE A 796 34.08 191.12 38.56
N ALA A 797 33.28 190.05 38.47
CA ALA A 797 33.66 188.62 38.59
C ALA A 797 33.82 188.04 40.01
N ASP A 798 33.54 186.75 40.28
CA ASP A 798 32.74 185.72 39.58
C ASP A 798 32.45 184.53 40.55
N ARG A 799 31.62 183.58 40.12
CA ARG A 799 31.78 182.12 40.27
C ARG A 799 31.12 181.38 41.46
N MET A 800 30.01 180.72 41.10
CA MET A 800 29.61 179.37 41.55
C MET A 800 29.33 179.14 43.05
N LYS A 801 28.19 179.66 43.54
CA LYS A 801 27.55 179.11 44.76
C LYS A 801 27.07 177.68 44.53
N LYS A 802 27.68 176.73 45.26
CA LYS A 802 27.18 175.36 45.45
C LYS A 802 26.09 175.31 46.53
N LEU A 803 25.42 174.16 46.60
CA LEU A 803 24.72 173.58 47.76
C LEU A 803 23.34 174.14 48.21
N ILE A 804 22.39 173.20 48.31
CA ILE A 804 21.28 173.09 49.28
C ILE A 804 20.04 174.02 49.14
N LYS A 805 19.02 173.45 48.50
CA LYS A 805 17.59 173.37 48.90
C LYS A 805 17.10 174.21 50.11
N PRO A 806 16.00 174.95 49.90
CA PRO A 806 14.73 174.74 50.61
C PRO A 806 13.74 174.03 49.65
N LYS A 807 12.97 172.98 49.97
CA LYS A 807 12.39 172.42 51.21
C LYS A 807 11.09 173.11 51.68
N GLY A 808 9.97 172.71 51.07
CA GLY A 808 8.59 172.87 51.58
C GLY A 808 7.69 173.78 50.72
N GLY A 809 6.45 173.36 50.42
CA GLY A 809 5.45 174.28 49.84
C GLY A 809 4.36 173.75 48.88
N ARG A 810 3.56 172.75 49.27
CA ARG A 810 2.18 172.45 48.77
C ARG A 810 1.92 172.04 47.31
N GLU A 811 0.74 171.41 47.17
CA GLU A 811 -0.12 171.26 45.98
C GLU A 811 0.42 170.53 44.73
N GLY A 812 0.39 169.19 44.81
CA GLY A 812 0.28 168.27 43.67
C GLY A 812 -0.49 167.01 44.06
N ARG A 813 -1.68 166.80 43.47
CA ARG A 813 -2.40 165.50 43.42
C ARG A 813 -1.53 164.45 42.71
N ALA A 814 -1.60 163.14 42.95
CA ALA A 814 -2.28 162.28 43.94
C ALA A 814 -1.36 161.05 44.19
N GLN A 815 -1.51 160.13 45.16
CA GLN A 815 -2.68 159.48 45.76
C GLN A 815 -3.53 158.62 44.79
N PHE A 816 -2.94 157.53 44.29
CA PHE A 816 -3.58 156.21 44.11
C PHE A 816 -2.48 155.17 44.47
N ILE A 817 -2.64 154.15 45.33
CA ILE A 817 -3.70 153.12 45.47
C ILE A 817 -3.66 152.24 44.19
N THR A 818 -3.47 150.92 44.21
CA THR A 818 -3.82 149.82 45.16
C THR A 818 -2.64 148.77 45.10
N ALA A 819 -2.27 147.90 46.06
CA ALA A 819 -2.99 146.76 46.69
C ALA A 819 -3.84 145.90 45.71
N GLY A 820 -3.96 144.58 45.78
CA GLY A 820 -3.22 143.55 46.50
C GLY A 820 -2.94 142.37 45.56
N SER A 821 -2.96 141.09 45.94
CA SER A 821 -3.74 140.47 47.03
C SER A 821 -5.25 140.69 46.81
N ILE A 822 -6.13 139.68 46.88
CA ILE A 822 -6.15 138.57 47.84
C ILE A 822 -6.94 137.35 47.29
N GLU A 823 -6.65 136.15 47.84
CA GLU A 823 -7.65 135.13 48.27
C GLU A 823 -8.54 134.39 47.23
N ASN A 824 -9.28 133.32 47.56
CA ASN A 824 -9.44 132.48 48.78
C ASN A 824 -9.33 130.98 48.35
N LEU A 825 -8.95 129.98 49.16
CA LEU A 825 -9.68 129.33 50.29
C LEU A 825 -11.13 128.90 49.93
N ALA A 826 -11.68 127.81 50.47
CA ALA A 826 -11.29 127.05 51.68
C ALA A 826 -11.50 125.52 51.55
N ASP A 827 -11.04 124.81 52.57
CA ASP A 827 -11.38 123.43 52.96
C ASP A 827 -12.21 123.49 54.27
N ALA A 828 -13.14 122.55 54.52
CA ALA A 828 -13.75 122.21 55.84
C ALA A 828 -15.00 121.29 55.77
N THR A 829 -14.81 120.02 56.14
CA THR A 829 -15.51 119.26 57.21
C THR A 829 -17.05 119.00 57.27
N GLU A 830 -17.35 117.76 57.70
CA GLU A 830 -18.44 117.31 58.61
C GLU A 830 -19.83 116.85 58.09
N ALA A 831 -20.58 116.15 58.97
CA ALA A 831 -21.67 115.17 58.69
C ALA A 831 -22.80 115.28 59.76
N PRO A 832 -23.77 114.35 59.96
CA PRO A 832 -24.25 113.16 59.19
C PRO A 832 -25.76 113.38 58.79
N PRO A 833 -26.85 112.66 59.17
CA PRO A 833 -27.11 111.27 59.63
C PRO A 833 -28.39 110.55 59.06
N SER A 834 -28.63 109.33 59.57
CA SER A 834 -29.93 108.61 59.74
C SER A 834 -30.50 107.66 58.64
N SER A 835 -31.06 106.54 59.12
CA SER A 835 -31.57 105.34 58.41
C SER A 835 -33.13 105.27 58.45
N PRO A 836 -33.90 104.23 58.00
CA PRO A 836 -33.69 102.74 57.94
C PRO A 836 -33.77 102.15 56.51
N ALA A 837 -33.30 100.95 56.12
CA ALA A 837 -33.16 99.60 56.69
C ALA A 837 -34.36 98.63 56.45
N HIS A 838 -34.21 97.63 55.55
CA HIS A 838 -34.63 96.21 55.73
C HIS A 838 -34.23 95.26 54.56
N THR A 839 -33.98 93.98 54.91
CA THR A 839 -34.01 92.72 54.08
C THR A 839 -33.05 92.43 52.91
N GLN A 840 -32.22 91.39 53.13
CA GLN A 840 -31.89 90.19 52.31
C GLN A 840 -31.15 90.22 50.95
N GLU A 841 -30.23 89.23 50.85
CA GLU A 841 -29.81 88.38 49.72
C GLU A 841 -28.73 88.79 48.66
N GLN A 842 -27.62 88.03 48.73
CA GLN A 842 -26.77 87.41 47.69
C GLN A 842 -26.48 88.10 46.32
N ASP A 843 -25.18 88.42 46.13
CA ASP A 843 -24.38 88.24 44.88
C ASP A 843 -24.81 89.07 43.62
N PRO A 844 -24.10 89.02 42.44
CA PRO A 844 -22.98 88.16 42.01
C PRO A 844 -21.80 88.86 41.24
N ARG A 845 -20.88 88.05 40.67
CA ARG A 845 -19.95 88.29 39.51
C ARG A 845 -18.69 89.15 39.73
N SER A 846 -17.46 88.61 39.56
CA SER A 846 -16.63 88.40 38.33
C SER A 846 -15.56 89.50 38.15
N ALA A 847 -14.23 89.23 38.10
CA ALA A 847 -13.40 88.54 37.08
C ALA A 847 -13.17 89.40 35.78
N PRO A 848 -12.09 89.23 34.96
CA PRO A 848 -11.10 88.12 34.88
C PRO A 848 -9.60 88.56 34.68
N VAL A 849 -8.69 87.61 34.36
CA VAL A 849 -7.61 87.62 33.31
C VAL A 849 -6.58 86.47 33.53
N SER A 850 -5.96 85.93 32.47
CA SER A 850 -4.99 84.79 32.41
C SER A 850 -3.69 85.20 31.63
N PRO A 851 -2.78 84.35 31.05
CA PRO A 851 -2.61 82.86 31.04
C PRO A 851 -1.15 82.23 31.02
N LEU A 852 -1.02 80.95 31.45
CA LEU A 852 -0.13 79.84 30.93
C LEU A 852 1.45 79.95 30.91
N PRO A 853 2.28 78.88 30.61
CA PRO A 853 2.09 77.40 30.56
C PRO A 853 3.27 76.44 31.03
N LEU A 854 3.06 75.09 30.94
CA LEU A 854 4.00 73.95 30.62
C LEU A 854 4.79 73.06 31.67
N ARG A 855 4.71 71.71 31.44
CA ARG A 855 5.67 70.56 31.60
C ARG A 855 6.07 69.85 32.95
N ARG A 856 5.34 68.76 33.27
CA ARG A 856 5.69 67.29 33.35
C ARG A 856 7.07 66.75 33.87
N VAL A 857 7.01 65.66 34.70
CA VAL A 857 7.93 64.47 34.89
C VAL A 857 8.78 64.33 36.20
N SER A 858 8.59 63.21 36.93
CA SER A 858 9.51 62.46 37.87
C SER A 858 10.08 63.12 39.15
N SER A 859 10.53 62.39 40.20
CA SER A 859 10.28 60.99 40.65
C SER A 859 10.89 60.70 42.05
N GLN A 860 10.36 59.67 42.74
CA GLN A 860 11.03 58.82 43.75
C GLN A 860 11.26 59.36 45.18
N GLY A 861 10.98 58.50 46.17
CA GLY A 861 11.21 58.65 47.62
C GLY A 861 10.83 57.35 48.35
N GLU A 862 11.53 57.02 49.43
CA GLU A 862 11.51 55.70 50.12
C GLU A 862 10.68 55.71 51.42
N THR A 863 10.52 54.55 52.10
CA THR A 863 10.75 54.27 53.56
C THR A 863 10.14 52.87 53.93
N GLU A 864 10.30 52.40 55.18
CA GLU A 864 10.45 50.98 55.59
C GLU A 864 9.22 50.26 56.25
N GLU A 865 9.52 49.02 56.71
CA GLU A 865 8.85 48.01 57.57
C GLU A 865 8.08 48.53 58.85
N PRO A 866 7.24 47.72 59.60
CA PRO A 866 7.60 46.37 60.11
C PRO A 866 6.54 45.26 60.40
N LYS A 867 7.09 44.04 60.56
CA LYS A 867 6.68 42.74 61.20
C LYS A 867 5.41 42.58 62.07
N VAL A 868 4.85 41.34 62.04
CA VAL A 868 4.59 40.47 63.22
C VAL A 868 4.48 38.96 62.82
N VAL A 869 4.32 37.99 63.75
CA VAL A 869 4.74 36.55 63.62
C VAL A 869 3.84 35.54 64.38
N LEU A 870 3.58 34.33 63.83
CA LEU A 870 3.25 33.00 64.47
C LEU A 870 3.30 31.86 63.39
N ARG A 871 4.12 30.78 63.39
CA ARG A 871 4.25 29.55 64.26
C ARG A 871 3.10 28.51 64.09
N THR A 872 3.23 27.16 64.08
CA THR A 872 4.32 26.11 64.12
C THR A 872 3.70 24.68 63.92
N ALA A 873 4.35 23.53 63.67
CA ALA A 873 5.61 23.12 62.98
C ALA A 873 5.89 21.57 63.01
N ARG A 874 6.28 20.95 61.86
CA ARG A 874 7.20 19.77 61.67
C ARG A 874 6.93 18.38 62.37
N ARG A 875 6.80 17.27 61.58
CA ARG A 875 7.51 15.94 61.75
C ARG A 875 7.18 14.88 60.66
N LYS A 876 7.78 13.67 60.75
CA LYS A 876 7.84 12.56 59.75
C LYS A 876 7.27 11.22 60.28
N LEU A 877 7.25 10.18 59.43
CA LEU A 877 6.94 8.74 59.64
C LEU A 877 5.43 8.39 59.57
N GLY A 878 4.98 7.20 59.14
CA GLY A 878 5.67 6.07 58.47
C GLY A 878 5.14 4.67 58.87
N SER A 879 5.17 3.69 57.94
CA SER A 879 5.15 2.21 58.16
C SER A 879 3.82 1.41 58.24
N ARG A 880 3.56 0.64 57.16
CA ARG A 880 3.21 -0.81 57.09
C ARG A 880 1.80 -1.40 57.39
N HIS A 881 1.59 -2.56 56.73
CA HIS A 881 0.59 -3.64 56.91
C HIS A 881 -0.84 -3.34 56.40
N GLY A 882 -1.61 -4.32 55.89
CA GLY A 882 -1.36 -5.75 55.61
C GLY A 882 -2.64 -6.47 55.10
N TRP A 883 -2.61 -7.80 54.92
CA TRP A 883 -3.70 -8.68 54.39
C TRP A 883 -4.07 -8.41 52.91
N ALA A 884 -3.88 -9.28 51.90
CA ALA A 884 -3.49 -10.69 51.78
C ALA A 884 -4.56 -11.77 52.08
N LEU A 885 -5.05 -12.42 51.00
CA LEU A 885 -5.60 -13.78 50.97
C LEU A 885 -5.32 -14.41 49.59
N SER A 886 -5.00 -15.71 49.54
CA SER A 886 -4.71 -16.43 48.28
C SER A 886 -4.99 -17.93 48.36
N ARG A 887 -5.56 -18.48 47.27
CA ARG A 887 -5.45 -19.86 46.77
C ARG A 887 -5.49 -19.73 45.22
N GLY A 888 -4.71 -20.41 44.40
CA GLY A 888 -4.18 -21.79 44.48
C GLY A 888 -5.14 -22.70 43.70
N ARG A 889 -4.74 -23.50 42.69
CA ARG A 889 -3.47 -24.16 42.31
C ARG A 889 -3.43 -24.35 40.76
N ASP A 890 -2.39 -24.82 40.06
CA ASP A 890 -1.11 -25.48 40.40
C ASP A 890 -0.05 -25.31 39.28
N SER A 891 1.22 -25.67 39.56
CA SER A 891 2.33 -26.16 38.67
C SER A 891 2.37 -25.78 37.16
N GLY A 892 3.49 -25.41 36.51
CA GLY A 892 4.94 -25.57 36.78
C GLY A 892 5.66 -25.85 35.43
N VAL A 893 6.98 -25.77 35.22
CA VAL A 893 8.15 -25.60 36.11
C VAL A 893 9.25 -24.73 35.44
N SER A 894 10.02 -24.02 36.26
CA SER A 894 11.12 -23.10 35.93
C SER A 894 12.37 -23.73 35.27
N GLN A 895 13.11 -22.91 34.49
CA GLN A 895 14.56 -22.59 34.58
C GLN A 895 15.03 -21.96 33.24
N SER A 896 15.45 -20.69 33.13
CA SER A 896 16.52 -19.92 33.80
C SER A 896 17.95 -20.37 33.46
N PHE A 897 18.63 -19.67 32.55
CA PHE A 897 20.06 -19.35 32.64
C PHE A 897 20.47 -18.21 31.68
N SER A 898 21.42 -17.40 32.12
CA SER A 898 22.28 -16.53 31.29
C SER A 898 23.70 -16.66 31.86
N PRO A 899 24.75 -16.63 31.03
CA PRO A 899 25.56 -15.39 31.00
C PRO A 899 26.40 -15.14 29.71
N GLY A 900 26.92 -13.92 29.59
CA GLY A 900 28.37 -13.72 29.34
C GLY A 900 28.85 -13.29 27.95
N ASP A 901 29.63 -12.21 27.93
CA ASP A 901 30.50 -11.77 26.81
C ASP A 901 31.61 -12.77 26.47
N GLN A 902 31.93 -12.93 25.17
CA GLN A 902 33.25 -12.58 24.59
C GLN A 902 33.39 -12.84 23.07
N ARG A 903 34.34 -12.13 22.44
CA ARG A 903 34.91 -12.37 21.08
C ARG A 903 36.00 -13.48 21.15
N PRO A 904 36.58 -14.05 20.05
CA PRO A 904 36.57 -13.58 18.64
C PRO A 904 36.49 -14.63 17.49
N MET A 905 36.46 -14.09 16.25
CA MET A 905 36.94 -14.58 14.93
C MET A 905 37.82 -15.86 14.86
N PRO A 906 37.72 -16.68 13.78
CA PRO A 906 38.58 -16.44 12.60
C PRO A 906 38.11 -16.86 11.17
N ARG A 907 38.48 -16.01 10.18
CA ARG A 907 39.01 -16.32 8.82
C ARG A 907 38.16 -17.00 7.70
N SER A 908 37.73 -16.19 6.73
CA SER A 908 38.00 -16.36 5.27
C SER A 908 37.73 -15.03 4.53
N ARG A 909 38.76 -14.27 4.10
CA ARG A 909 39.51 -14.31 2.81
C ARG A 909 38.74 -13.83 1.56
N LEU A 910 39.17 -12.67 1.03
CA LEU A 910 39.13 -12.22 -0.38
C LEU A 910 37.72 -11.88 -0.93
N ARG A 911 37.52 -10.88 -1.83
CA ARG A 911 38.44 -9.94 -2.49
C ARG A 911 37.69 -8.66 -2.89
N THR A 912 38.29 -7.48 -2.71
CA THR A 912 37.91 -6.24 -3.42
C THR A 912 39.14 -5.63 -4.09
N PRO A 913 38.94 -4.74 -5.07
CA PRO A 913 39.82 -3.59 -5.28
C PRO A 913 39.03 -2.27 -5.17
N SER A 914 39.63 -1.27 -4.52
CA SER A 914 39.07 0.09 -4.34
C SER A 914 39.75 1.11 -5.28
N SER A 915 39.06 2.20 -5.63
CA SER A 915 39.60 3.55 -5.96
C SER A 915 38.42 4.45 -6.39
N ALA A 916 38.23 5.73 -6.04
CA ALA A 916 38.76 6.67 -5.03
C ALA A 916 37.61 7.70 -4.75
N LEU A 917 37.43 8.37 -3.59
CA LEU A 917 38.16 9.54 -3.04
C LEU A 917 38.40 10.64 -4.09
N TRP A 918 38.04 11.92 -3.89
CA TRP A 918 38.00 12.79 -2.69
C TRP A 918 36.58 13.43 -2.50
N GLU A 919 36.10 14.00 -1.37
CA GLU A 919 36.57 15.17 -0.57
C GLU A 919 36.72 16.48 -1.39
N LYS A 920 36.28 17.68 -0.96
CA LYS A 920 35.67 18.16 0.31
C LYS A 920 35.20 19.66 0.19
N GLU A 921 34.28 20.11 1.09
CA GLU A 921 33.82 21.51 1.34
C GLU A 921 33.12 22.27 0.16
N GLN A 922 31.88 22.75 0.29
CA GLN A 922 31.40 23.97 0.97
C GLN A 922 31.96 25.30 0.41
N ASP A 923 31.19 25.99 -0.45
CA ASP A 923 30.63 27.32 -0.11
C ASP A 923 29.52 27.82 -1.08
N SER A 924 28.79 28.86 -0.65
CA SER A 924 27.95 29.84 -1.40
C SER A 924 26.86 29.44 -2.44
N SER A 925 25.64 29.94 -2.17
CA SER A 925 24.55 30.29 -3.11
C SER A 925 24.83 31.63 -3.84
N PRO A 926 24.14 32.07 -4.94
CA PRO A 926 22.74 31.77 -5.30
C PRO A 926 22.38 31.70 -6.83
N THR A 927 21.06 31.66 -7.10
CA THR A 927 20.26 31.82 -8.35
C THR A 927 20.30 33.23 -9.01
N PRO A 928 19.64 33.52 -10.17
CA PRO A 928 19.25 32.73 -11.37
C PRO A 928 19.46 33.47 -12.74
N SER A 929 19.00 32.88 -13.86
CA SER A 929 18.66 33.51 -15.18
C SER A 929 19.84 34.10 -16.02
N GLU A 930 19.81 34.31 -17.34
CA GLU A 930 18.75 34.55 -18.36
C GLU A 930 19.05 33.93 -19.76
N GLU A 931 18.04 34.01 -20.65
CA GLU A 931 17.97 34.01 -22.14
C GLU A 931 19.14 33.53 -23.07
N GLY A 932 18.80 32.90 -24.22
CA GLY A 932 19.81 32.63 -25.27
C GLY A 932 19.49 31.88 -26.58
N ARG A 933 18.35 32.13 -27.27
CA ARG A 933 18.05 31.83 -28.72
C ARG A 933 18.42 30.46 -29.36
N GLY A 934 17.46 29.86 -30.07
CA GLY A 934 17.72 28.84 -31.10
C GLY A 934 16.44 28.23 -31.70
N GLU A 935 16.11 28.57 -32.96
CA GLU A 935 14.89 28.12 -33.68
C GLU A 935 15.20 26.97 -34.66
N SER A 936 14.16 26.43 -35.33
CA SER A 936 14.12 25.31 -36.31
C SER A 936 14.09 23.88 -35.72
N GLU A 937 13.37 22.89 -36.28
CA GLU A 937 12.12 22.87 -37.08
C GLU A 937 11.60 21.42 -37.15
N ASP A 938 10.36 21.25 -37.59
CA ASP A 938 9.71 20.04 -38.15
C ASP A 938 9.71 18.64 -37.47
N ASN A 939 8.46 18.25 -37.22
CA ASN A 939 7.87 16.92 -37.10
C ASN A 939 8.47 15.79 -37.97
N LEU A 940 8.48 14.56 -37.45
CA LEU A 940 7.48 13.52 -37.83
C LEU A 940 7.59 12.23 -36.97
N THR A 941 6.59 11.36 -37.07
CA THR A 941 6.39 10.16 -36.24
C THR A 941 7.19 8.93 -36.70
N PRO A 942 7.60 8.02 -35.78
CA PRO A 942 8.18 6.73 -36.13
C PRO A 942 7.09 5.67 -36.42
N GLU A 943 7.21 4.95 -37.53
CA GLU A 943 6.40 3.75 -37.81
C GLU A 943 7.10 2.45 -37.34
N HIS A 944 6.31 1.40 -37.18
CA HIS A 944 6.67 0.19 -36.45
C HIS A 944 6.97 -1.02 -37.37
N SER A 945 8.08 -1.69 -37.08
CA SER A 945 8.31 -3.14 -37.22
C SER A 945 7.62 -3.89 -38.37
N ASP A 946 8.40 -4.14 -39.42
CA ASP A 946 8.14 -5.22 -40.37
C ASP A 946 8.97 -6.48 -40.03
N VAL A 947 8.61 -7.61 -40.65
CA VAL A 947 9.16 -8.99 -40.56
C VAL A 947 8.30 -9.98 -39.76
N SER A 948 7.31 -10.53 -40.47
CA SER A 948 6.89 -11.93 -40.33
C SER A 948 6.88 -12.57 -41.72
N ARG A 949 7.18 -13.88 -41.83
CA ARG A 949 7.42 -14.53 -43.14
C ARG A 949 7.01 -16.01 -43.13
N VAL A 950 6.64 -16.49 -44.33
CA VAL A 950 6.52 -17.90 -44.76
C VAL A 950 5.13 -18.53 -44.59
N SER A 951 4.41 -18.57 -45.73
CA SER A 951 3.59 -19.69 -46.26
C SER A 951 2.38 -20.22 -45.46
N SER A 952 1.33 -20.73 -46.11
CA SER A 952 1.00 -20.74 -47.56
C SER A 952 -0.49 -20.98 -47.74
N GLY A 953 -1.13 -20.26 -48.65
CA GLY A 953 -2.45 -20.62 -49.16
C GLY A 953 -2.37 -21.71 -50.22
N ALA A 954 -3.33 -22.63 -50.19
CA ALA A 954 -3.72 -23.47 -51.32
C ALA A 954 -5.24 -23.44 -51.36
N GLU A 955 -5.80 -23.18 -52.54
CA GLU A 955 -7.25 -23.15 -52.78
C GLU A 955 -7.73 -24.59 -53.03
N ASP A 956 -8.94 -24.95 -52.60
CA ASP A 956 -9.99 -25.26 -53.58
C ASP A 956 -11.39 -25.51 -52.99
N PHE A 957 -12.37 -25.48 -53.89
CA PHE A 957 -13.80 -25.64 -53.67
C PHE A 957 -14.21 -26.96 -52.99
N HIS A 958 -15.23 -26.90 -52.12
CA HIS A 958 -16.48 -27.64 -52.36
C HIS A 958 -17.66 -27.00 -51.62
N SER A 959 -18.74 -26.70 -52.35
CA SER A 959 -20.05 -26.36 -51.79
C SER A 959 -21.11 -27.29 -52.35
N SER A 960 -21.82 -28.00 -51.48
CA SER A 960 -22.98 -28.81 -51.85
C SER A 960 -24.07 -28.69 -50.79
N PHE A 961 -25.31 -28.59 -51.26
CA PHE A 961 -26.57 -28.72 -50.51
C PHE A 961 -26.52 -29.89 -49.48
N ASP A 962 -27.20 -29.82 -48.34
CA ASP A 962 -28.67 -29.94 -48.31
C ASP A 962 -29.39 -29.34 -47.08
N LYS A 963 -30.73 -29.33 -47.16
CA LYS A 963 -31.74 -29.01 -46.13
C LYS A 963 -32.90 -30.04 -46.26
N PRO A 964 -33.87 -30.10 -45.32
CA PRO A 964 -33.77 -30.10 -43.86
C PRO A 964 -34.52 -31.34 -43.28
N MET A 965 -34.71 -31.39 -41.96
CA MET A 965 -35.83 -32.12 -41.33
C MET A 965 -36.37 -31.27 -40.16
N ASP A 966 -37.69 -31.13 -40.12
CA ASP A 966 -38.58 -30.51 -39.10
C ASP A 966 -38.00 -29.44 -38.15
#